data_AF-A0A6P4DJP3-F1
#
_entry.id   AF-A0A6P4DJP3-F1
#
_cell.length_a   1.000
_cell.length_b   1.000
_cell.length_c   1.000
_cell.angle_alpha   90.00
_cell.angle_beta   90.00
_cell.angle_gamma   90.00
#
_symmetry.space_group_name_H-M   'P 1'
#
loop_
_entity.id
_entity.type
_entity.pdbx_description
1 polymer ?
#
loop_
_entity_poly.entity_id
_entity_poly.type
_entity_poly.pdbx_seq_one_letter_code
_entity_poly.pdbx_strand_id
1 'polypeptide(L)'
;MSNQSWQLLNPETVLSIPLKKTDPVELYLPLRKLVASKYSESDAEKVESVLETLNKCRRDMVERRGDLSLPMQRDCLIHYFKCLCMVESLFTSLSSDADADADADADPIIFVWYDAFNPEHEEGVFSQRNGIQLEKAAVVFNLGAICSQIAASYDRTTALGRHLAMEAFKVAANFFFQLWKVFAKDVVSATLDLTPLLAQFLHALFSAQASELELQPQLLNDARYALHQSVHLLYARAVTLIHNVLRAAKLKHVYCFDRTWATHLSEKEGFFGNSSMHSWNLAQAEAPQRESSIPEQPDAECVAEILVRGICRRSIPNLQQIYVDLILSEYNPFKLMKDGKLVAYPWDMPPRYPTDSAILSSLMSSLLSGILALLPLKKSEPLNLYESLRNYFVLKYSESVAKRVEGPLEMLHKLRNQMLRDDLSLPLRRDCLIRYFKCLCMIEPFFPMNASPNPPVFVWYNAINPQQDSSQHNIHLEKASVLFNLVALCTHIALSCDLTTIQGCRLAMEALNEALNWVSPLPGESKKASGTIDLSEQYTSKIKNEIVGLKHKFPHPQSDVSSLPEYPASTNDPSSDVTEQFLLGYCKAHSLLQEVCEAACLDLLSAVSPVKIKDGNLVANATLEAALENMSLQETSDGYMYIAGGVTEPTTN
;
A
#
# COMPACT_ATOMS: atom_id res chain seq x y z
N MET A 1 -31.31 21.80 17.87
CA MET A 1 -31.51 22.43 16.55
C MET A 1 -32.45 21.53 15.74
N SER A 2 -33.41 22.07 15.00
CA SER A 2 -34.33 21.27 14.16
C SER A 2 -33.58 20.68 12.95
N ASN A 3 -34.07 19.56 12.38
CA ASN A 3 -33.54 18.95 11.15
C ASN A 3 -33.37 19.92 9.96
N GLN A 4 -33.99 21.10 10.02
CA GLN A 4 -33.92 22.14 8.99
C GLN A 4 -32.57 22.88 8.93
N SER A 5 -31.81 22.99 10.03
CA SER A 5 -30.47 23.61 9.99
C SER A 5 -29.40 22.71 9.37
N TRP A 6 -29.62 21.39 9.37
CA TRP A 6 -28.81 20.42 8.63
C TRP A 6 -29.12 20.41 7.12
N GLN A 7 -30.30 20.89 6.72
CA GLN A 7 -30.73 20.94 5.32
C GLN A 7 -30.29 22.21 4.57
N LEU A 8 -29.87 23.27 5.27
CA LEU A 8 -29.52 24.56 4.66
C LEU A 8 -28.05 24.70 4.24
N LEU A 9 -27.19 23.77 4.66
CA LEU A 9 -25.82 23.60 4.17
C LEU A 9 -25.69 22.14 3.81
N ASN A 10 -25.66 21.82 2.52
CA ASN A 10 -25.59 20.43 2.06
C ASN A 10 -24.26 19.82 2.59
N PRO A 11 -24.26 18.97 3.64
CA PRO A 11 -23.03 18.40 4.17
C PRO A 11 -22.34 17.53 3.11
N GLU A 12 -23.07 17.16 2.05
CA GLU A 12 -22.62 16.31 0.96
C GLU A 12 -21.78 17.02 -0.11
N THR A 13 -21.76 18.35 -0.17
CA THR A 13 -20.92 19.07 -1.14
C THR A 13 -19.48 19.06 -0.65
N VAL A 14 -18.65 18.32 -1.38
CA VAL A 14 -17.20 18.20 -1.18
C VAL A 14 -16.50 18.73 -2.43
N LEU A 15 -15.31 19.30 -2.27
CA LEU A 15 -14.49 19.77 -3.39
C LEU A 15 -13.51 18.67 -3.83
N SER A 16 -13.25 18.63 -5.13
CA SER A 16 -12.17 17.87 -5.77
C SER A 16 -11.50 18.76 -6.82
N ILE A 17 -10.30 18.39 -7.28
CA ILE A 17 -9.54 19.21 -8.23
C ILE A 17 -9.31 18.50 -9.57
N PRO A 18 -9.14 19.26 -10.68
CA PRO A 18 -8.81 18.69 -11.97
C PRO A 18 -7.36 18.15 -12.02
N LEU A 19 -7.11 17.29 -13.01
CA LEU A 19 -5.77 16.79 -13.32
C LEU A 19 -5.00 17.78 -14.20
N LYS A 20 -3.70 17.90 -13.95
CA LYS A 20 -2.77 18.53 -14.88
C LYS A 20 -2.66 17.72 -16.17
N LYS A 21 -2.39 18.44 -17.26
CA LYS A 21 -2.08 17.87 -18.58
C LYS A 21 -0.60 18.05 -18.87
N THR A 22 -0.04 17.22 -19.75
CA THR A 22 1.36 17.27 -20.18
C THR A 22 1.46 16.82 -21.63
N ASP A 23 2.53 17.22 -22.30
CA ASP A 23 2.81 16.78 -23.67
C ASP A 23 3.50 15.39 -23.71
N PRO A 24 3.36 14.66 -24.82
CA PRO A 24 4.13 13.44 -25.05
C PRO A 24 5.63 13.73 -25.00
N VAL A 25 6.41 12.86 -24.33
CA VAL A 25 7.87 12.94 -24.32
C VAL A 25 8.41 11.53 -24.51
N GLU A 26 9.35 11.37 -25.44
CA GLU A 26 10.11 10.14 -25.65
C GLU A 26 11.19 10.05 -24.56
N LEU A 27 11.12 9.02 -23.72
CA LEU A 27 12.07 8.84 -22.61
C LEU A 27 13.06 7.70 -22.85
N TYR A 28 12.72 6.72 -23.68
CA TYR A 28 13.49 5.49 -23.76
C TYR A 28 14.86 5.72 -24.40
N LEU A 29 14.89 6.33 -25.58
CA LEU A 29 16.13 6.47 -26.34
C LEU A 29 17.13 7.43 -25.66
N PRO A 30 16.72 8.63 -25.17
CA PRO A 30 17.62 9.51 -24.42
C PRO A 30 18.18 8.85 -23.16
N LEU A 31 17.35 8.18 -22.35
CA LEU A 31 17.82 7.54 -21.13
C LEU A 31 18.73 6.34 -21.42
N ARG A 32 18.44 5.56 -22.46
CA ARG A 32 19.29 4.42 -22.86
C ARG A 32 20.68 4.88 -23.30
N LYS A 33 20.76 5.98 -24.05
CA LYS A 33 22.04 6.63 -24.41
C LYS A 33 22.79 7.12 -23.17
N LEU A 34 22.09 7.72 -22.20
CA LEU A 34 22.72 8.18 -20.97
C LEU A 34 23.29 7.03 -20.13
N VAL A 35 22.59 5.90 -20.02
CA VAL A 35 23.12 4.73 -19.32
C VAL A 35 24.35 4.17 -20.03
N ALA A 36 24.30 4.05 -21.37
CA ALA A 36 25.44 3.58 -22.15
C ALA A 36 26.67 4.46 -22.00
N SER A 37 26.47 5.78 -22.04
CA SER A 37 27.54 6.76 -21.94
C SER A 37 28.14 6.83 -20.54
N LYS A 38 27.31 6.68 -19.49
CA LYS A 38 27.74 6.85 -18.09
C LYS A 38 28.30 5.55 -17.48
N TYR A 39 27.79 4.40 -17.90
CA TYR A 39 28.16 3.09 -17.34
C TYR A 39 28.80 2.21 -18.42
N SER A 40 27.98 1.57 -19.27
CA SER A 40 28.42 0.79 -20.43
C SER A 40 27.21 0.36 -21.28
N GLU A 41 27.46 -0.09 -22.51
CA GLU A 41 26.41 -0.72 -23.34
C GLU A 41 25.81 -1.98 -22.67
N SER A 42 26.63 -2.78 -22.00
CA SER A 42 26.16 -3.97 -21.28
C SER A 42 25.23 -3.62 -20.12
N ASP A 43 25.54 -2.56 -19.38
CA ASP A 43 24.69 -2.08 -18.28
C ASP A 43 23.37 -1.51 -18.77
N ALA A 44 23.42 -0.87 -19.93
CA ALA A 44 22.25 -0.32 -20.58
C ALA A 44 21.31 -1.44 -21.09
N GLU A 45 21.84 -2.57 -21.59
CA GLU A 45 21.07 -3.80 -21.86
C GLU A 45 20.45 -4.43 -20.61
N LYS A 46 21.10 -4.31 -19.43
CA LYS A 46 20.58 -4.86 -18.16
C LYS A 46 19.31 -4.14 -17.69
N VAL A 47 19.16 -2.86 -18.00
CA VAL A 47 18.02 -2.02 -17.56
C VAL A 47 17.05 -1.65 -18.69
N GLU A 48 17.28 -2.19 -19.89
CA GLU A 48 16.49 -1.93 -21.11
C GLU A 48 14.98 -1.97 -20.87
N SER A 49 14.50 -3.06 -20.28
CA SER A 49 13.06 -3.27 -20.05
C SER A 49 12.46 -2.27 -19.06
N VAL A 50 13.27 -1.74 -18.14
CA VAL A 50 12.84 -0.71 -17.19
C VAL A 50 12.65 0.62 -17.91
N LEU A 51 13.57 0.96 -18.82
CA LEU A 51 13.47 2.18 -19.64
C LEU A 51 12.28 2.11 -20.60
N GLU A 52 12.06 0.95 -21.25
CA GLU A 52 10.88 0.72 -22.09
C GLU A 52 9.59 0.84 -21.29
N THR A 53 9.56 0.27 -20.08
CA THR A 53 8.41 0.33 -19.18
C THR A 53 8.14 1.76 -18.74
N LEU A 54 9.16 2.51 -18.33
CA LEU A 54 9.03 3.93 -17.98
C LEU A 54 8.43 4.74 -19.14
N ASN A 55 8.93 4.54 -20.36
CA ASN A 55 8.46 5.21 -21.56
C ASN A 55 7.01 4.84 -21.88
N LYS A 56 6.65 3.55 -21.77
CA LYS A 56 5.27 3.08 -21.92
C LYS A 56 4.35 3.70 -20.88
N CYS A 57 4.74 3.70 -19.60
CA CYS A 57 3.96 4.31 -18.51
C CYS A 57 3.71 5.79 -18.75
N ARG A 58 4.72 6.52 -19.22
CA ARG A 58 4.54 7.94 -19.58
C ARG A 58 3.55 8.09 -20.73
N ARG A 59 3.69 7.32 -21.82
CA ARG A 59 2.74 7.39 -22.95
C ARG A 59 1.32 7.09 -22.51
N ASP A 60 1.11 6.01 -21.74
CA ASP A 60 -0.21 5.61 -21.22
C ASP A 60 -0.81 6.70 -20.31
N MET A 61 0.01 7.45 -19.58
CA MET A 61 -0.42 8.59 -18.77
C MET A 61 -0.88 9.78 -19.63
N VAL A 62 -0.17 10.09 -20.73
CA VAL A 62 -0.47 11.24 -21.61
C VAL A 62 -1.65 10.94 -22.54
N GLU A 63 -1.61 9.79 -23.21
CA GLU A 63 -2.65 9.28 -24.10
C GLU A 63 -3.77 8.66 -23.27
N ARG A 64 -4.48 9.48 -22.48
CA ARG A 64 -5.56 9.01 -21.58
C ARG A 64 -6.41 7.96 -22.27
N ARG A 65 -6.28 6.72 -21.82
CA ARG A 65 -7.19 5.64 -22.15
C ARG A 65 -8.54 5.99 -21.50
N GLY A 66 -9.45 6.54 -22.30
CA GLY A 66 -10.73 7.09 -21.84
C GLY A 66 -11.65 6.08 -21.13
N ASP A 67 -11.28 4.80 -21.15
CA ASP A 67 -11.91 3.66 -20.50
C ASP A 67 -11.34 3.32 -19.11
N LEU A 68 -10.20 3.89 -18.68
CA LEU A 68 -9.62 3.57 -17.38
C LEU A 68 -10.39 4.24 -16.23
N SER A 69 -10.78 3.43 -15.24
CA SER A 69 -11.35 3.92 -13.98
C SER A 69 -10.33 4.76 -13.18
N LEU A 70 -10.81 5.69 -12.33
CA LEU A 70 -9.93 6.53 -11.49
C LEU A 70 -8.93 5.72 -10.64
N PRO A 71 -9.30 4.59 -9.99
CA PRO A 71 -8.33 3.76 -9.28
C PRO A 71 -7.24 3.18 -10.19
N MET A 72 -7.59 2.76 -11.41
CA MET A 72 -6.60 2.26 -12.37
C MET A 72 -5.64 3.37 -12.80
N GLN A 73 -6.15 4.58 -13.08
CA GLN A 73 -5.30 5.74 -13.41
C GLN A 73 -4.33 6.07 -12.27
N ARG A 74 -4.79 6.00 -11.01
CA ARG A 74 -3.93 6.17 -9.83
C ARG A 74 -2.81 5.13 -9.80
N ASP A 75 -3.13 3.85 -10.02
CA ASP A 75 -2.16 2.76 -9.95
C ASP A 75 -1.11 2.87 -11.07
N CYS A 76 -1.52 3.26 -12.28
CA CYS A 76 -0.61 3.59 -13.38
C CYS A 76 0.32 4.75 -13.00
N LEU A 77 -0.19 5.83 -12.39
CA LEU A 77 0.63 6.96 -11.94
C LEU A 77 1.59 6.58 -10.80
N ILE A 78 1.15 5.75 -9.85
CA ILE A 78 2.00 5.23 -8.77
C ILE A 78 3.17 4.44 -9.37
N HIS A 79 2.89 3.58 -10.34
CA HIS A 79 3.93 2.82 -11.00
C HIS A 79 4.86 3.70 -11.82
N TYR A 80 4.32 4.66 -12.58
CA TYR A 80 5.12 5.64 -13.30
C TYR A 80 6.04 6.42 -12.36
N PHE A 81 5.52 6.91 -11.23
CA PHE A 81 6.32 7.62 -10.22
C PHE A 81 7.47 6.76 -9.67
N LYS A 82 7.20 5.48 -9.40
CA LYS A 82 8.24 4.52 -8.98
C LYS A 82 9.31 4.37 -10.07
N CYS A 83 8.93 4.21 -11.33
CA CYS A 83 9.86 4.11 -12.45
C CYS A 83 10.68 5.38 -12.64
N LEU A 84 10.05 6.54 -12.52
CA LEU A 84 10.69 7.84 -12.65
C LEU A 84 11.76 8.05 -11.56
N CYS A 85 11.49 7.61 -10.33
CA CYS A 85 12.49 7.65 -9.26
C CYS A 85 13.67 6.69 -9.48
N MET A 86 13.50 5.58 -10.21
CA MET A 86 14.61 4.67 -10.54
C MET A 86 15.66 5.37 -11.40
N VAL A 87 15.23 6.20 -12.34
CA VAL A 87 16.11 6.89 -13.30
C VAL A 87 16.61 8.25 -12.80
N GLU A 88 16.25 8.68 -11.59
CA GLU A 88 16.52 10.03 -11.09
C GLU A 88 18.01 10.40 -11.05
N SER A 89 18.89 9.43 -10.78
CA SER A 89 20.34 9.65 -10.76
C SER A 89 20.92 9.97 -12.14
N LEU A 90 20.23 9.59 -13.23
CA LEU A 90 20.65 9.89 -14.61
C LEU A 90 20.43 11.37 -14.96
N PHE A 91 19.38 11.99 -14.40
CA PHE A 91 19.06 13.41 -14.62
C PHE A 91 19.96 14.34 -13.82
N THR A 92 20.42 13.90 -12.64
CA THR A 92 21.33 14.71 -11.80
C THR A 92 22.71 14.90 -12.44
N SER A 93 23.19 13.91 -13.23
CA SER A 93 24.44 14.03 -13.98
C SER A 93 24.40 15.08 -15.10
N LEU A 94 23.22 15.39 -15.63
CA LEU A 94 23.08 16.40 -16.69
C LEU A 94 23.19 17.84 -16.16
N SER A 95 22.97 18.07 -14.86
CA SER A 95 23.00 19.41 -14.29
C SER A 95 24.35 19.81 -13.67
N SER A 96 25.23 18.84 -13.35
CA SER A 96 26.57 19.11 -12.83
C SER A 96 27.59 19.41 -13.92
N ASP A 97 27.41 18.85 -15.12
CA ASP A 97 28.39 18.93 -16.21
C ASP A 97 28.15 20.15 -17.11
N ALA A 98 27.37 21.13 -16.63
CA ALA A 98 27.15 22.42 -17.28
C ALA A 98 28.32 23.41 -17.10
N ASP A 99 29.50 22.93 -16.75
CA ASP A 99 30.77 23.61 -16.97
C ASP A 99 31.28 23.19 -18.36
N ALA A 100 31.14 24.13 -19.30
CA ALA A 100 31.61 24.14 -20.68
C ALA A 100 32.63 23.04 -21.09
N ASP A 101 32.24 22.21 -22.07
CA ASP A 101 33.09 21.48 -23.05
C ASP A 101 32.94 19.94 -23.18
N ALA A 102 31.83 19.31 -22.76
CA ALA A 102 31.58 17.88 -23.06
C ALA A 102 30.24 17.63 -23.79
N ASP A 103 30.35 17.14 -25.02
CA ASP A 103 29.35 16.58 -25.95
C ASP A 103 28.03 17.36 -26.19
N ALA A 104 28.03 18.10 -27.30
CA ALA A 104 26.90 18.82 -27.87
C ALA A 104 25.82 17.93 -28.55
N ASP A 105 25.76 16.62 -28.25
CA ASP A 105 24.98 15.64 -29.03
C ASP A 105 23.87 14.91 -28.23
N ALA A 106 23.66 15.26 -26.96
CA ALA A 106 22.52 14.76 -26.17
C ALA A 106 21.42 15.82 -26.05
N ASP A 107 20.33 15.65 -26.81
CA ASP A 107 19.14 16.49 -26.69
C ASP A 107 18.59 16.45 -25.25
N PRO A 108 18.35 17.60 -24.60
CA PRO A 108 17.82 17.63 -23.25
C PRO A 108 16.38 17.10 -23.20
N ILE A 109 16.08 16.24 -22.22
CA ILE A 109 14.71 15.77 -21.96
C ILE A 109 13.91 16.92 -21.34
N ILE A 110 12.93 17.44 -22.07
CA ILE A 110 12.10 18.57 -21.62
C ILE A 110 10.69 18.07 -21.29
N PHE A 111 10.25 18.33 -20.06
CA PHE A 111 8.89 18.08 -19.60
C PHE A 111 8.07 19.36 -19.65
N VAL A 112 6.90 19.30 -20.29
CA VAL A 112 5.95 20.43 -20.37
C VAL A 112 4.66 20.06 -19.63
N TRP A 113 4.25 20.88 -18.68
CA TRP A 113 3.03 20.67 -17.88
C TRP A 113 2.16 21.92 -17.84
N TYR A 114 0.85 21.75 -18.00
CA TYR A 114 -0.13 22.84 -18.02
C TYR A 114 -0.79 23.03 -16.67
N ASP A 115 -1.19 24.27 -16.34
CA ASP A 115 -1.89 24.60 -15.09
C ASP A 115 -3.21 23.82 -14.99
N ALA A 116 -3.42 23.09 -13.89
CA ALA A 116 -4.65 22.34 -13.66
C ALA A 116 -5.91 23.21 -13.65
N PHE A 117 -5.81 24.45 -13.17
CA PHE A 117 -6.92 25.39 -13.02
C PHE A 117 -7.00 26.41 -14.18
N ASN A 118 -6.06 26.35 -15.12
CA ASN A 118 -6.08 27.17 -16.32
C ASN A 118 -5.57 26.41 -17.56
N PRO A 119 -6.24 25.33 -17.97
CA PRO A 119 -5.73 24.46 -19.04
C PRO A 119 -5.82 25.09 -20.43
N GLU A 120 -6.54 26.20 -20.61
CA GLU A 120 -6.66 26.93 -21.89
C GLU A 120 -5.51 27.94 -22.11
N HIS A 121 -4.64 28.14 -21.12
CA HIS A 121 -3.43 28.92 -21.32
C HIS A 121 -2.42 28.09 -22.10
N GLU A 122 -2.21 28.44 -23.37
CA GLU A 122 -1.38 27.69 -24.32
C GLU A 122 0.10 27.57 -23.91
N GLU A 123 0.59 28.45 -23.03
CA GLU A 123 1.95 28.38 -22.52
C GLU A 123 2.02 27.42 -21.32
N GLY A 124 2.37 26.16 -21.59
CA GLY A 124 2.74 25.19 -20.55
C GLY A 124 4.02 25.60 -19.83
N VAL A 125 4.22 25.09 -18.61
CA VAL A 125 5.44 25.31 -17.83
C VAL A 125 6.42 24.18 -18.10
N PHE A 126 7.65 24.55 -18.39
CA PHE A 126 8.79 23.63 -18.51
C PHE A 126 10.00 24.19 -17.76
N SER A 127 10.86 23.29 -17.28
CA SER A 127 12.12 23.64 -16.64
C SER A 127 13.26 22.89 -17.32
N GLN A 128 14.18 23.63 -17.94
CA GLN A 128 15.36 23.03 -18.58
C GLN A 128 16.40 22.53 -17.56
N ARG A 129 16.53 23.20 -16.40
CA ARG A 129 17.53 22.84 -15.37
C ARG A 129 17.06 21.80 -14.36
N ASN A 130 15.75 21.72 -14.09
CA ASN A 130 15.14 20.83 -13.08
C ASN A 130 13.93 20.06 -13.67
N GLY A 131 14.09 19.47 -14.85
CA GLY A 131 13.00 18.80 -15.58
C GLY A 131 12.38 17.63 -14.79
N ILE A 132 13.21 16.78 -14.16
CA ILE A 132 12.71 15.63 -13.41
C ILE A 132 11.96 16.04 -12.13
N GLN A 133 12.39 17.11 -11.45
CA GLN A 133 11.69 17.60 -10.26
C GLN A 133 10.31 18.15 -10.62
N LEU A 134 10.20 18.86 -11.75
CA LEU A 134 8.92 19.31 -12.29
C LEU A 134 8.01 18.11 -12.59
N GLU A 135 8.53 17.10 -13.29
CA GLU A 135 7.79 15.88 -13.60
C GLU A 135 7.27 15.18 -12.33
N LYS A 136 8.14 14.95 -11.34
CA LYS A 136 7.77 14.33 -10.06
C LYS A 136 6.70 15.14 -9.32
N ALA A 137 6.85 16.47 -9.25
CA ALA A 137 5.87 17.34 -8.60
C ALA A 137 4.50 17.29 -9.29
N ALA A 138 4.47 17.29 -10.62
CA ALA A 138 3.24 17.21 -11.39
C ALA A 138 2.54 15.83 -11.28
N VAL A 139 3.31 14.74 -11.27
CA VAL A 139 2.78 13.39 -11.02
C VAL A 139 2.18 13.29 -9.61
N VAL A 140 2.86 13.81 -8.58
CA VAL A 140 2.36 13.84 -7.20
C VAL A 140 1.09 14.69 -7.08
N PHE A 141 1.03 15.84 -7.78
CA PHE A 141 -0.18 16.64 -7.86
C PHE A 141 -1.34 15.82 -8.45
N ASN A 142 -1.11 15.14 -9.58
CA ASN A 142 -2.14 14.31 -10.22
C ASN A 142 -2.58 13.14 -9.35
N LEU A 143 -1.67 12.51 -8.60
CA LEU A 143 -2.03 11.47 -7.62
C LEU A 143 -2.98 12.02 -6.53
N GLY A 144 -2.68 13.19 -5.97
CA GLY A 144 -3.57 13.87 -5.03
C GLY A 144 -4.92 14.24 -5.65
N ALA A 145 -4.91 14.72 -6.89
CA ALA A 145 -6.11 15.06 -7.65
C ALA A 145 -7.01 13.83 -7.89
N ILE A 146 -6.47 12.72 -8.37
CA ILE A 146 -7.22 11.47 -8.57
C ILE A 146 -7.81 10.99 -7.25
N CYS A 147 -7.04 10.99 -6.16
CA CYS A 147 -7.55 10.58 -4.85
C CYS A 147 -8.71 11.48 -4.38
N SER A 148 -8.65 12.79 -4.64
CA SER A 148 -9.77 13.70 -4.33
C SER A 148 -11.03 13.41 -5.19
N GLN A 149 -10.85 13.02 -6.45
CA GLN A 149 -11.97 12.67 -7.34
C GLN A 149 -12.56 11.30 -6.97
N ILE A 150 -11.73 10.32 -6.60
CA ILE A 150 -12.17 9.03 -6.04
C ILE A 150 -13.02 9.28 -4.80
N ALA A 151 -12.53 10.10 -3.86
CA ALA A 151 -13.24 10.44 -2.64
C ALA A 151 -14.61 11.09 -2.93
N ALA A 152 -14.66 12.03 -3.87
CA ALA A 152 -15.89 12.69 -4.30
C ALA A 152 -16.87 11.74 -5.03
N SER A 153 -16.40 10.64 -5.62
CA SER A 153 -17.21 9.67 -6.35
C SER A 153 -17.98 8.67 -5.47
N TYR A 154 -17.54 8.47 -4.22
CA TYR A 154 -18.22 7.54 -3.31
C TYR A 154 -19.57 8.08 -2.81
N ASP A 155 -20.52 7.18 -2.63
CA ASP A 155 -21.83 7.48 -2.03
C ASP A 155 -21.71 7.69 -0.51
N ARG A 156 -21.68 8.97 -0.12
CA ARG A 156 -21.54 9.44 1.26
C ARG A 156 -22.84 9.32 2.07
N THR A 157 -23.93 8.83 1.49
CA THR A 157 -25.15 8.52 2.26
C THR A 157 -24.97 7.22 3.05
N THR A 158 -24.24 6.26 2.47
CA THR A 158 -23.91 4.96 3.09
C THR A 158 -22.75 5.06 4.07
N ALA A 159 -22.75 4.22 5.11
CA ALA A 159 -21.70 4.20 6.11
C ALA A 159 -20.33 3.79 5.52
N LEU A 160 -20.32 2.78 4.66
CA LEU A 160 -19.13 2.34 3.92
C LEU A 160 -18.61 3.43 2.98
N GLY A 161 -19.46 4.04 2.15
CA GLY A 161 -19.04 5.06 1.19
C GLY A 161 -18.50 6.33 1.87
N ARG A 162 -19.05 6.73 3.03
CA ARG A 162 -18.44 7.78 3.87
C ARG A 162 -17.04 7.42 4.33
N HIS A 163 -16.86 6.20 4.86
CA HIS A 163 -15.56 5.74 5.34
C HIS A 163 -14.52 5.70 4.21
N LEU A 164 -14.91 5.22 3.03
CA LEU A 164 -14.03 5.19 1.86
C LEU A 164 -13.69 6.59 1.33
N ALA A 165 -14.66 7.51 1.31
CA ALA A 165 -14.43 8.90 0.95
C ALA A 165 -13.48 9.59 1.93
N MET A 166 -13.67 9.38 3.24
CA MET A 166 -12.78 9.88 4.29
C MET A 166 -11.34 9.44 4.04
N GLU A 167 -11.12 8.14 3.84
CA GLU A 167 -9.78 7.58 3.65
C GLU A 167 -9.14 8.08 2.35
N ALA A 168 -9.90 8.15 1.26
CA ALA A 168 -9.40 8.71 0.00
C ALA A 168 -9.05 10.22 0.12
N PHE A 169 -9.80 11.00 0.90
CA PHE A 169 -9.43 12.39 1.19
C PHE A 169 -8.19 12.51 2.08
N LYS A 170 -8.00 11.64 3.07
CA LYS A 170 -6.75 11.58 3.86
C LYS A 170 -5.54 11.34 2.95
N VAL A 171 -5.66 10.41 2.02
CA VAL A 171 -4.61 10.10 1.03
C VAL A 171 -4.34 11.31 0.14
N ALA A 172 -5.38 11.96 -0.38
CA ALA A 172 -5.23 13.19 -1.17
C ALA A 172 -4.48 14.26 -0.35
N ALA A 173 -4.88 14.49 0.90
CA ALA A 173 -4.23 15.42 1.80
C ALA A 173 -2.75 15.09 2.02
N ASN A 174 -2.39 13.81 2.12
CA ASN A 174 -1.00 13.36 2.29
C ASN A 174 -0.17 13.57 1.02
N PHE A 175 -0.73 13.34 -0.18
CA PHE A 175 -0.05 13.68 -1.44
C PHE A 175 0.25 15.18 -1.51
N PHE A 176 -0.70 16.03 -1.12
CA PHE A 176 -0.47 17.49 -1.10
C PHE A 176 0.47 17.93 0.02
N PHE A 177 0.54 17.20 1.14
CA PHE A 177 1.55 17.40 2.16
C PHE A 177 2.96 17.12 1.62
N GLN A 178 3.15 16.00 0.92
CA GLN A 178 4.44 15.69 0.29
C GLN A 178 4.78 16.67 -0.84
N LEU A 179 3.80 17.07 -1.65
CA LEU A 179 4.00 18.13 -2.63
C LEU A 179 4.51 19.41 -1.95
N TRP A 180 3.86 19.84 -0.87
CA TRP A 180 4.24 21.03 -0.11
C TRP A 180 5.63 20.92 0.54
N LYS A 181 5.93 19.78 1.18
CA LYS A 181 7.12 19.62 2.02
C LYS A 181 8.36 19.13 1.28
N VAL A 182 8.19 18.43 0.17
CA VAL A 182 9.27 17.76 -0.56
C VAL A 182 9.35 18.30 -1.99
N PHE A 183 8.30 18.12 -2.79
CA PHE A 183 8.43 18.26 -4.25
C PHE A 183 8.29 19.69 -4.78
N ALA A 184 7.58 20.59 -4.09
CA ALA A 184 7.36 21.96 -4.56
C ALA A 184 8.44 22.96 -4.11
N LYS A 185 9.41 22.54 -3.28
CA LYS A 185 10.46 23.44 -2.77
C LYS A 185 11.48 23.83 -3.82
N ASP A 186 11.91 22.86 -4.62
CA ASP A 186 13.01 23.02 -5.59
C ASP A 186 12.52 23.20 -7.04
N VAL A 187 11.20 23.26 -7.20
CA VAL A 187 10.55 23.57 -8.48
C VAL A 187 10.30 25.07 -8.54
N VAL A 188 11.02 25.75 -9.44
CA VAL A 188 10.71 27.14 -9.80
C VAL A 188 9.38 27.14 -10.56
N SER A 189 8.26 27.19 -9.83
CA SER A 189 6.92 27.07 -10.40
C SER A 189 6.46 28.39 -11.02
N ALA A 190 6.28 28.39 -12.35
CA ALA A 190 5.63 29.48 -13.06
C ALA A 190 4.09 29.46 -12.88
N THR A 191 3.48 28.28 -12.65
CA THR A 191 2.03 28.13 -12.44
C THR A 191 1.64 28.15 -10.96
N LEU A 192 0.35 28.43 -10.69
CA LEU A 192 -0.18 28.52 -9.33
C LEU A 192 -0.29 27.13 -8.68
N ASP A 193 -0.62 26.13 -9.50
CA ASP A 193 -0.95 24.76 -9.10
C ASP A 193 0.18 24.00 -8.38
N LEU A 194 1.44 24.24 -8.79
CA LEU A 194 2.63 23.63 -8.18
C LEU A 194 3.32 24.53 -7.12
N THR A 195 2.67 25.61 -6.68
CA THR A 195 3.23 26.44 -5.62
C THR A 195 3.12 25.77 -4.24
N PRO A 196 4.11 25.94 -3.34
CA PRO A 196 4.02 25.46 -1.97
C PRO A 196 2.79 25.98 -1.21
N LEU A 197 2.36 27.21 -1.51
CA LEU A 197 1.19 27.83 -0.89
C LEU A 197 -0.11 27.12 -1.28
N LEU A 198 -0.31 26.81 -2.57
CA LEU A 198 -1.49 26.07 -2.99
C LEU A 198 -1.44 24.62 -2.49
N ALA A 199 -0.28 23.96 -2.55
CA ALA A 199 -0.14 22.62 -2.00
C ALA A 199 -0.50 22.56 -0.50
N GLN A 200 -0.06 23.56 0.28
CA GLN A 200 -0.44 23.69 1.69
C GLN A 200 -1.95 23.90 1.88
N PHE A 201 -2.57 24.73 1.03
CA PHE A 201 -4.02 24.93 1.04
C PHE A 201 -4.77 23.62 0.75
N LEU A 202 -4.40 22.90 -0.31
CA LEU A 202 -5.03 21.65 -0.70
C LEU A 202 -4.89 20.56 0.38
N HIS A 203 -3.73 20.48 1.02
CA HIS A 203 -3.55 19.63 2.20
C HIS A 203 -4.55 19.97 3.32
N ALA A 204 -4.71 21.25 3.66
CA ALA A 204 -5.67 21.67 4.69
C ALA A 204 -7.12 21.39 4.28
N LEU A 205 -7.48 21.65 3.02
CA LEU A 205 -8.80 21.40 2.45
C LEU A 205 -9.20 19.93 2.56
N PHE A 206 -8.37 19.02 2.04
CA PHE A 206 -8.70 17.60 2.03
C PHE A 206 -8.61 16.99 3.43
N SER A 207 -7.77 17.51 4.33
CA SER A 207 -7.78 17.14 5.74
C SER A 207 -9.11 17.53 6.40
N ALA A 208 -9.63 18.73 6.13
CA ALA A 208 -10.91 19.19 6.65
C ALA A 208 -12.07 18.32 6.16
N GLN A 209 -12.12 18.04 4.85
CA GLN A 209 -13.15 17.16 4.26
C GLN A 209 -13.08 15.72 4.79
N ALA A 210 -11.87 15.19 5.03
CA ALA A 210 -11.72 13.88 5.65
C ALA A 210 -12.26 13.86 7.08
N SER A 211 -11.87 14.82 7.93
CA SER A 211 -12.34 14.90 9.31
C SER A 211 -13.83 15.18 9.42
N GLU A 212 -14.41 15.93 8.48
CA GLU A 212 -15.86 16.11 8.40
C GLU A 212 -16.60 14.77 8.23
N LEU A 213 -16.09 13.88 7.38
CA LEU A 213 -16.70 12.57 7.11
C LEU A 213 -16.53 11.57 8.27
N GLU A 214 -15.64 11.84 9.20
CA GLU A 214 -15.46 11.04 10.42
C GLU A 214 -16.58 11.26 11.44
N LEU A 215 -17.34 12.36 11.32
CA LEU A 215 -18.44 12.66 12.22
C LEU A 215 -19.60 11.67 12.04
N GLN A 216 -19.80 10.83 13.06
CA GLN A 216 -20.90 9.87 13.09
C GLN A 216 -21.97 10.25 14.12
N PRO A 217 -23.26 9.98 13.83
CA PRO A 217 -24.36 10.23 14.77
C PRO A 217 -24.17 9.55 16.14
N GLN A 218 -23.44 8.44 16.20
CA GLN A 218 -23.31 7.59 17.39
C GLN A 218 -22.13 7.98 18.32
N LEU A 219 -21.39 9.05 18.02
CA LEU A 219 -20.26 9.48 18.86
C LEU A 219 -20.73 9.93 20.25
N LEU A 220 -19.99 9.57 21.30
CA LEU A 220 -20.20 10.12 22.64
C LEU A 220 -20.05 11.66 22.60
N ASN A 221 -20.79 12.40 23.43
CA ASN A 221 -20.85 13.86 23.34
C ASN A 221 -19.47 14.55 23.44
N ASP A 222 -18.59 14.06 24.32
CA ASP A 222 -17.21 14.58 24.46
C ASP A 222 -16.36 14.34 23.20
N ALA A 223 -16.43 13.13 22.64
CA ALA A 223 -15.71 12.78 21.41
C ALA A 223 -16.25 13.57 20.21
N ARG A 224 -17.58 13.75 20.15
CA ARG A 224 -18.24 14.54 19.12
C ARG A 224 -17.83 16.02 19.20
N TYR A 225 -17.74 16.59 20.42
CA TYR A 225 -17.25 17.95 20.62
C TYR A 225 -15.82 18.11 20.12
N ALA A 226 -14.90 17.23 20.57
CA ALA A 226 -13.50 17.28 20.17
C ALA A 226 -13.34 17.20 18.65
N LEU A 227 -14.12 16.33 17.99
CA LEU A 227 -14.09 16.18 16.54
C LEU A 227 -14.70 17.40 15.82
N HIS A 228 -15.83 17.95 16.26
CA HIS A 228 -16.37 19.20 15.70
C HIS A 228 -15.37 20.36 15.82
N GLN A 229 -14.68 20.47 16.95
CA GLN A 229 -13.67 21.50 17.16
C GLN A 229 -12.47 21.31 16.22
N SER A 230 -12.01 20.06 16.05
CA SER A 230 -10.94 19.71 15.10
C SER A 230 -11.32 20.10 13.66
N VAL A 231 -12.53 19.73 13.21
CA VAL A 231 -13.03 20.04 11.87
C VAL A 231 -13.12 21.56 11.64
N HIS A 232 -13.66 22.31 12.62
CA HIS A 232 -13.70 23.77 12.56
C HIS A 232 -12.31 24.38 12.37
N LEU A 233 -11.32 23.95 13.16
CA LEU A 233 -9.95 24.45 13.07
C LEU A 233 -9.29 24.15 11.71
N LEU A 234 -9.57 22.98 11.13
CA LEU A 234 -9.07 22.63 9.80
C LEU A 234 -9.68 23.51 8.71
N TYR A 235 -11.00 23.76 8.76
CA TYR A 235 -11.65 24.67 7.81
C TYR A 235 -11.20 26.13 7.99
N ALA A 236 -11.03 26.61 9.22
CA ALA A 236 -10.47 27.95 9.49
C ALA A 236 -9.07 28.13 8.89
N ARG A 237 -8.24 27.09 8.98
CA ARG A 237 -6.93 27.06 8.34
C ARG A 237 -7.05 27.10 6.81
N ALA A 238 -7.94 26.31 6.23
CA ALA A 238 -8.18 26.30 4.78
C ALA A 238 -8.67 27.67 4.27
N VAL A 239 -9.59 28.32 4.98
CA VAL A 239 -10.09 29.68 4.69
C VAL A 239 -8.94 30.71 4.73
N THR A 240 -8.05 30.62 5.70
CA THR A 240 -6.89 31.53 5.76
C THR A 240 -5.97 31.34 4.56
N LEU A 241 -5.69 30.09 4.19
CA LEU A 241 -4.77 29.75 3.11
C LEU A 241 -5.34 30.10 1.73
N ILE A 242 -6.63 29.84 1.46
CA ILE A 242 -7.24 30.20 0.16
C ILE A 242 -7.22 31.71 -0.09
N HIS A 243 -7.43 32.54 0.94
CA HIS A 243 -7.30 34.00 0.78
C HIS A 243 -5.87 34.42 0.41
N ASN A 244 -4.86 33.75 0.97
CA ASN A 244 -3.47 33.99 0.60
C ASN A 244 -3.18 33.52 -0.84
N VAL A 245 -3.72 32.37 -1.25
CA VAL A 245 -3.64 31.87 -2.64
C VAL A 245 -4.27 32.86 -3.61
N LEU A 246 -5.49 33.32 -3.35
CA LEU A 246 -6.20 34.28 -4.20
C LEU A 246 -5.45 35.63 -4.29
N ARG A 247 -4.83 36.08 -3.19
CA ARG A 247 -3.97 37.27 -3.19
C ARG A 247 -2.73 37.07 -4.06
N ALA A 248 -2.07 35.93 -3.95
CA ALA A 248 -0.88 35.59 -4.75
C ALA A 248 -1.22 35.44 -6.25
N ALA A 249 -2.34 34.80 -6.57
CA ALA A 249 -2.84 34.63 -7.92
C ALA A 249 -3.11 35.98 -8.60
N LYS A 250 -3.70 36.93 -7.88
CA LYS A 250 -3.93 38.31 -8.35
C LYS A 250 -2.63 39.05 -8.68
N LEU A 251 -1.57 38.86 -7.89
CA LEU A 251 -0.26 39.46 -8.14
C LEU A 251 0.44 38.88 -9.38
N LYS A 252 0.14 37.61 -9.72
CA LYS A 252 0.67 36.92 -10.90
C LYS A 252 -0.25 37.00 -12.13
N HIS A 253 -1.34 37.77 -12.07
CA HIS A 253 -2.37 37.85 -13.12
C HIS A 253 -3.00 36.49 -13.51
N VAL A 254 -3.03 35.52 -12.59
CA VAL A 254 -3.68 34.22 -12.78
C VAL A 254 -5.13 34.34 -12.29
N TYR A 255 -6.07 34.59 -13.21
CA TYR A 255 -7.48 34.89 -12.88
C TYR A 255 -8.40 33.67 -12.81
N CYS A 256 -7.89 32.46 -13.04
CA CYS A 256 -8.72 31.29 -13.33
C CYS A 256 -9.11 30.45 -12.09
N PHE A 257 -8.62 30.79 -10.90
CA PHE A 257 -9.01 30.07 -9.69
C PHE A 257 -10.43 30.46 -9.23
N ASP A 258 -11.31 29.47 -9.09
CA ASP A 258 -12.71 29.68 -8.73
C ASP A 258 -12.85 30.32 -7.32
N ARG A 259 -13.44 31.52 -7.28
CA ARG A 259 -13.61 32.28 -6.03
C ARG A 259 -14.73 31.74 -5.16
N THR A 260 -15.64 30.94 -5.70
CA THR A 260 -16.76 30.35 -4.92
C THR A 260 -16.25 29.39 -3.84
N TRP A 261 -15.05 28.83 -4.01
CA TRP A 261 -14.39 27.99 -3.02
C TRP A 261 -14.16 28.72 -1.70
N ALA A 262 -13.80 30.01 -1.72
CA ALA A 262 -13.59 30.77 -0.50
C ALA A 262 -14.90 30.92 0.28
N THR A 263 -16.00 31.21 -0.42
CA THR A 263 -17.35 31.29 0.17
C THR A 263 -17.77 29.95 0.75
N HIS A 264 -17.64 28.87 -0.02
CA HIS A 264 -17.98 27.52 0.43
C HIS A 264 -17.24 27.12 1.73
N LEU A 265 -15.93 27.39 1.80
CA LEU A 265 -15.13 27.05 2.97
C LEU A 265 -15.47 27.92 4.19
N SER A 266 -15.77 29.20 3.98
CA SER A 266 -16.23 30.08 5.07
C SER A 266 -17.58 29.63 5.63
N GLU A 267 -18.49 29.15 4.79
CA GLU A 267 -19.77 28.60 5.25
C GLU A 267 -19.57 27.31 6.07
N LYS A 268 -18.70 26.39 5.60
CA LYS A 268 -18.33 25.17 6.35
C LYS A 268 -17.68 25.50 7.69
N GLU A 269 -16.75 26.45 7.72
CA GLU A 269 -16.06 26.91 8.94
C GLU A 269 -17.03 27.43 10.01
N GLY A 270 -17.94 28.31 9.61
CA GLY A 270 -18.97 28.87 10.50
C GLY A 270 -19.95 27.80 11.00
N PHE A 271 -20.33 26.84 10.14
CA PHE A 271 -21.19 25.72 10.52
C PHE A 271 -20.57 24.83 11.61
N PHE A 272 -19.31 24.40 11.42
CA PHE A 272 -18.64 23.56 12.40
C PHE A 272 -18.26 24.32 13.68
N GLY A 273 -18.04 25.64 13.59
CA GLY A 273 -17.88 26.51 14.75
C GLY A 273 -19.12 26.46 15.65
N ASN A 274 -20.30 26.70 15.08
CA ASN A 274 -21.57 26.61 15.79
C ASN A 274 -21.86 25.20 16.33
N SER A 275 -21.56 24.17 15.53
CA SER A 275 -21.76 22.76 15.91
C SER A 275 -20.86 22.32 17.07
N SER A 276 -19.63 22.83 17.14
CA SER A 276 -18.72 22.58 18.26
C SER A 276 -19.26 23.18 19.56
N MET A 277 -19.71 24.44 19.52
CA MET A 277 -20.29 25.13 20.67
C MET A 277 -21.57 24.44 21.16
N HIS A 278 -22.41 23.94 20.25
CA HIS A 278 -23.58 23.16 20.61
C HIS A 278 -23.22 21.84 21.32
N SER A 279 -22.29 21.05 20.77
CA SER A 279 -21.82 19.81 21.39
C SER A 279 -21.17 20.04 22.76
N TRP A 280 -20.42 21.13 22.93
CA TRP A 280 -19.83 21.51 24.22
C TRP A 280 -20.88 21.77 25.31
N ASN A 281 -21.97 22.45 24.95
CA ASN A 281 -23.08 22.71 25.86
C ASN A 281 -23.80 21.41 26.26
N LEU A 282 -23.99 20.49 25.31
CA LEU A 282 -24.58 19.17 25.56
C LEU A 282 -23.71 18.29 26.47
N ALA A 283 -22.40 18.24 26.18
CA ALA A 283 -21.43 17.50 26.99
C ALA A 283 -21.41 17.95 28.45
N GLN A 284 -21.51 19.26 28.71
CA GLN A 284 -21.60 19.79 30.07
C GLN A 284 -22.94 19.51 30.76
N ALA A 285 -24.04 19.43 30.00
CA ALA A 285 -25.37 19.18 30.55
C ALA A 285 -25.54 17.73 31.07
N GLU A 286 -24.81 16.76 30.53
CA GLU A 286 -24.90 15.33 30.88
C GLU A 286 -23.95 14.88 32.01
N ALA A 287 -23.22 15.81 32.63
CA ALA A 287 -22.13 15.50 33.55
C ALA A 287 -22.49 14.82 34.91
N PRO A 288 -23.74 14.40 35.22
CA PRO A 288 -23.94 13.45 36.33
C PRO A 288 -24.83 12.21 36.08
N GLN A 289 -25.19 11.81 34.85
CA GLN A 289 -25.98 10.57 34.65
C GLN A 289 -25.37 9.68 33.57
N ARG A 290 -24.55 8.69 33.97
CA ARG A 290 -24.09 7.61 33.07
C ARG A 290 -24.94 6.37 33.29
N GLU A 291 -25.98 6.21 32.50
CA GLU A 291 -26.50 4.88 32.17
C GLU A 291 -25.91 4.45 30.83
N SER A 292 -25.34 3.25 30.80
CA SER A 292 -24.78 2.66 29.59
C SER A 292 -25.93 2.35 28.63
N SER A 293 -26.15 3.21 27.64
CA SER A 293 -26.93 2.85 26.46
C SER A 293 -26.21 1.70 25.76
N ILE A 294 -26.91 0.58 25.64
CA ILE A 294 -26.49 -0.59 24.85
C ILE A 294 -26.30 -0.09 23.41
N PRO A 295 -25.17 -0.39 22.73
CA PRO A 295 -25.03 -0.05 21.33
C PRO A 295 -26.17 -0.72 20.55
N GLU A 296 -26.97 0.07 19.82
CA GLU A 296 -27.92 -0.47 18.84
C GLU A 296 -27.17 -1.41 17.89
N GLN A 297 -27.82 -2.51 17.51
CA GLN A 297 -27.20 -3.46 16.59
C GLN A 297 -26.88 -2.75 15.27
N PRO A 298 -25.62 -2.84 14.78
CA PRO A 298 -25.25 -2.21 13.52
C PRO A 298 -26.10 -2.79 12.40
N ASP A 299 -26.65 -1.91 11.57
CA ASP A 299 -27.46 -2.31 10.43
C ASP A 299 -26.64 -3.12 9.41
N ALA A 300 -27.35 -3.64 8.42
CA ALA A 300 -26.79 -4.45 7.35
C ALA A 300 -25.70 -3.70 6.54
N GLU A 301 -25.74 -2.37 6.49
CA GLU A 301 -24.80 -1.49 5.77
C GLU A 301 -23.49 -1.29 6.55
N CYS A 302 -23.56 -1.28 7.88
CA CYS A 302 -22.41 -1.15 8.76
C CYS A 302 -21.45 -2.36 8.72
N VAL A 303 -21.89 -3.57 8.33
CA VAL A 303 -21.03 -4.77 8.34
C VAL A 303 -19.82 -4.61 7.41
N ALA A 304 -20.02 -4.07 6.20
CA ALA A 304 -18.93 -3.83 5.27
C ALA A 304 -17.99 -2.74 5.78
N GLU A 305 -18.52 -1.68 6.40
CA GLU A 305 -17.69 -0.66 7.06
C GLU A 305 -16.87 -1.27 8.21
N ILE A 306 -17.45 -2.15 9.02
CA ILE A 306 -16.76 -2.84 10.13
C ILE A 306 -15.59 -3.69 9.59
N LEU A 307 -15.81 -4.43 8.50
CA LEU A 307 -14.75 -5.22 7.84
C LEU A 307 -13.61 -4.30 7.36
N VAL A 308 -13.93 -3.22 6.65
CA VAL A 308 -12.94 -2.26 6.17
C VAL A 308 -12.20 -1.59 7.33
N ARG A 309 -12.90 -1.17 8.38
CA ARG A 309 -12.28 -0.67 9.62
C ARG A 309 -11.36 -1.69 10.28
N GLY A 310 -11.68 -2.99 10.22
CA GLY A 310 -10.82 -4.05 10.74
C GLY A 310 -9.44 -4.07 10.04
N ILE A 311 -9.42 -3.82 8.73
CA ILE A 311 -8.18 -3.63 7.96
C ILE A 311 -7.50 -2.33 8.37
N CYS A 312 -8.26 -1.24 8.53
CA CYS A 312 -7.70 0.10 8.71
C CYS A 312 -7.31 0.44 10.17
N ARG A 313 -7.80 -0.28 11.18
CA ARG A 313 -7.54 -0.04 12.62
C ARG A 313 -6.23 -0.61 13.15
N ARG A 314 -5.61 -1.55 12.43
CA ARG A 314 -4.33 -2.13 12.84
C ARG A 314 -3.27 -1.69 11.88
N SER A 315 -2.31 -0.92 12.40
CA SER A 315 -0.98 -0.79 11.81
C SER A 315 -0.38 -2.19 11.76
N ILE A 316 -0.67 -2.93 10.68
CA ILE A 316 0.18 -4.01 10.25
C ILE A 316 1.58 -3.39 10.21
N PRO A 317 2.60 -3.99 10.85
CA PRO A 317 3.94 -3.44 10.80
C PRO A 317 4.23 -3.04 9.36
N ASN A 318 4.43 -1.75 9.12
CA ASN A 318 4.73 -1.24 7.78
C ASN A 318 5.90 -2.11 7.30
N LEU A 319 5.66 -2.96 6.29
CA LEU A 319 6.71 -3.81 5.73
C LEU A 319 7.67 -2.88 5.00
N GLN A 320 8.59 -2.29 5.75
CA GLN A 320 9.71 -1.49 5.25
C GLN A 320 10.74 -2.42 4.58
N GLN A 321 10.28 -3.26 3.65
CA GLN A 321 11.06 -4.36 3.09
C GLN A 321 10.99 -4.34 1.57
N ILE A 322 11.31 -3.17 1.02
CA ILE A 322 11.12 -2.91 -0.40
C ILE A 322 12.00 -3.82 -1.26
N TYR A 323 13.17 -4.23 -0.76
CA TYR A 323 14.07 -5.10 -1.52
C TYR A 323 13.57 -6.53 -1.59
N VAL A 324 13.13 -7.11 -0.46
CA VAL A 324 12.55 -8.47 -0.45
C VAL A 324 11.27 -8.52 -1.28
N ASP A 325 10.39 -7.52 -1.15
CA ASP A 325 9.20 -7.42 -1.99
C ASP A 325 9.55 -7.15 -3.47
N LEU A 326 10.70 -6.56 -3.78
CA LEU A 326 11.18 -6.30 -5.14
C LEU A 326 11.76 -7.52 -5.84
N ILE A 327 12.27 -8.48 -5.08
CA ILE A 327 13.01 -9.61 -5.65
C ILE A 327 12.26 -10.93 -5.48
N LEU A 328 11.52 -11.08 -4.37
CA LEU A 328 10.85 -12.31 -4.00
C LEU A 328 9.33 -12.24 -4.08
N SER A 329 8.72 -11.05 -4.12
CA SER A 329 7.27 -10.97 -4.34
C SER A 329 6.94 -11.25 -5.80
N GLU A 330 6.12 -12.28 -6.00
CA GLU A 330 5.61 -12.67 -7.32
C GLU A 330 4.71 -11.61 -7.97
N TYR A 331 4.33 -10.58 -7.20
CA TYR A 331 3.44 -9.51 -7.61
C TYR A 331 4.16 -8.18 -7.83
N ASN A 332 5.50 -8.18 -7.80
CA ASN A 332 6.26 -6.98 -8.10
C ASN A 332 6.30 -6.71 -9.61
N PRO A 333 6.17 -5.45 -10.06
CA PRO A 333 6.32 -5.11 -11.48
C PRO A 333 7.73 -5.33 -12.03
N PHE A 334 8.76 -5.48 -11.18
CA PHE A 334 10.14 -5.71 -11.59
C PHE A 334 10.72 -6.97 -10.93
N LYS A 335 11.64 -7.65 -11.63
CA LYS A 335 12.38 -8.79 -11.13
C LYS A 335 13.86 -8.69 -11.49
N LEU A 336 14.72 -8.90 -10.49
CA LEU A 336 16.15 -9.05 -10.72
C LEU A 336 16.48 -10.50 -11.10
N MET A 337 17.15 -10.66 -12.24
CA MET A 337 17.61 -11.95 -12.76
C MET A 337 18.99 -12.29 -12.19
N LYS A 338 19.38 -13.59 -12.25
CA LYS A 338 20.67 -14.07 -11.70
C LYS A 338 21.90 -13.42 -12.36
N ASP A 339 21.77 -12.91 -13.57
CA ASP A 339 22.79 -12.20 -14.35
C ASP A 339 22.83 -10.69 -14.07
N GLY A 340 22.04 -10.19 -13.11
CA GLY A 340 21.95 -8.78 -12.76
C GLY A 340 21.03 -7.95 -13.66
N LYS A 341 20.32 -8.59 -14.61
CA LYS A 341 19.33 -7.93 -15.46
C LYS A 341 18.05 -7.61 -14.68
N LEU A 342 17.59 -6.36 -14.76
CA LEU A 342 16.33 -5.93 -14.16
C LEU A 342 15.22 -6.00 -15.22
N VAL A 343 14.28 -6.92 -15.03
CA VAL A 343 13.22 -7.22 -15.99
C VAL A 343 11.88 -6.71 -15.48
N ALA A 344 11.19 -5.91 -16.29
CA ALA A 344 9.81 -5.51 -16.03
C ALA A 344 8.82 -6.61 -16.46
N TYR A 345 7.80 -6.88 -15.64
CA TYR A 345 6.69 -7.74 -16.04
C TYR A 345 5.71 -6.97 -16.95
N PRO A 346 5.21 -7.57 -18.04
CA PRO A 346 4.12 -6.99 -18.81
C PRO A 346 2.88 -6.88 -17.91
N TRP A 347 2.20 -5.74 -17.95
CA TRP A 347 1.02 -5.39 -17.15
C TRP A 347 -0.23 -6.30 -17.32
N ASP A 348 -0.10 -7.47 -17.97
CA ASP A 348 -1.23 -8.32 -18.35
C ASP A 348 -1.18 -9.76 -17.81
N MET A 349 -0.16 -10.22 -17.08
CA MET A 349 -0.12 -11.59 -16.56
C MET A 349 0.74 -11.75 -15.30
N PRO A 350 0.32 -12.51 -14.28
CA PRO A 350 1.29 -13.13 -13.36
C PRO A 350 2.13 -14.16 -14.14
N PRO A 351 3.42 -14.35 -13.81
CA PRO A 351 4.31 -15.24 -14.55
C PRO A 351 3.83 -16.69 -14.56
N ARG A 352 4.09 -17.40 -15.68
CA ARG A 352 4.13 -18.87 -15.67
C ARG A 352 5.42 -19.32 -14.96
N TYR A 353 5.27 -20.20 -13.98
CA TYR A 353 6.32 -20.58 -13.04
C TYR A 353 7.26 -21.68 -13.56
N PRO A 354 8.57 -21.59 -13.25
CA PRO A 354 9.42 -22.73 -12.96
C PRO A 354 9.52 -22.93 -11.44
N THR A 355 9.18 -24.14 -11.00
CA THR A 355 9.18 -24.57 -9.59
C THR A 355 10.55 -25.12 -9.20
N ASP A 356 11.56 -24.27 -8.99
CA ASP A 356 12.87 -24.77 -8.53
C ASP A 356 12.90 -24.91 -7.00
N SER A 357 12.28 -26.00 -6.50
CA SER A 357 12.38 -26.46 -5.11
C SER A 357 13.78 -26.99 -4.73
N ALA A 358 14.72 -27.00 -5.68
CA ALA A 358 16.03 -27.65 -5.55
C ALA A 358 17.07 -26.87 -4.73
N ILE A 359 16.82 -25.62 -4.34
CA ILE A 359 17.86 -24.78 -3.71
C ILE A 359 18.10 -25.11 -2.22
N LEU A 360 17.17 -25.80 -1.55
CA LEU A 360 17.26 -26.04 -0.11
C LEU A 360 18.21 -27.17 0.32
N SER A 361 18.76 -27.96 -0.60
CA SER A 361 19.54 -29.15 -0.22
C SER A 361 21.06 -28.95 -0.12
N SER A 362 21.64 -27.82 -0.53
CA SER A 362 23.10 -27.74 -0.71
C SER A 362 23.88 -26.79 0.23
N LEU A 363 23.25 -26.06 1.15
CA LEU A 363 23.97 -25.11 2.02
C LEU A 363 23.62 -25.32 3.50
N MET A 364 24.00 -26.49 4.01
CA MET A 364 23.92 -26.83 5.43
C MET A 364 25.31 -26.75 6.06
N SER A 365 25.73 -25.56 6.49
CA SER A 365 26.83 -25.43 7.46
C SER A 365 26.29 -25.64 8.88
N SER A 366 27.11 -26.19 9.78
CA SER A 366 26.74 -26.60 11.14
C SER A 366 26.27 -25.47 12.07
N LEU A 367 26.48 -24.20 11.69
CA LEU A 367 26.00 -23.04 12.45
C LEU A 367 24.54 -22.67 12.11
N LEU A 368 24.07 -23.02 10.90
CA LEU A 368 22.70 -22.73 10.42
C LEU A 368 21.66 -23.72 10.95
N SER A 369 22.05 -24.97 11.21
CA SER A 369 21.13 -26.03 11.67
C SER A 369 20.55 -25.76 13.06
N GLY A 370 21.29 -25.09 13.94
CA GLY A 370 20.84 -24.77 15.30
C GLY A 370 19.72 -23.73 15.37
N ILE A 371 19.65 -22.82 14.41
CA ILE A 371 18.61 -21.75 14.37
C ILE A 371 17.37 -22.21 13.62
N LEU A 372 17.53 -23.00 12.54
CA LEU A 372 16.39 -23.69 11.91
C LEU A 372 15.69 -24.64 12.88
N ALA A 373 16.45 -25.30 13.77
CA ALA A 373 15.89 -26.10 14.85
C ALA A 373 15.19 -25.25 15.94
N LEU A 374 15.50 -23.95 16.05
CA LEU A 374 14.89 -23.03 17.00
C LEU A 374 13.57 -22.43 16.49
N LEU A 375 13.37 -22.35 15.17
CA LEU A 375 12.17 -21.75 14.55
C LEU A 375 11.44 -22.70 13.59
N PRO A 376 11.01 -23.90 14.04
CA PRO A 376 10.18 -24.77 13.21
C PRO A 376 8.82 -24.11 12.93
N LEU A 377 8.22 -24.39 11.77
CA LEU A 377 6.87 -23.88 11.46
C LEU A 377 5.82 -24.58 12.33
N LYS A 378 4.92 -23.81 12.93
CA LYS A 378 3.73 -24.33 13.62
C LYS A 378 2.80 -24.98 12.60
N LYS A 379 2.13 -26.03 13.05
CA LYS A 379 1.07 -26.73 12.30
C LYS A 379 -0.29 -26.47 12.94
N SER A 380 -1.34 -26.54 12.13
CA SER A 380 -2.73 -26.34 12.55
C SER A 380 -3.60 -27.44 11.97
N GLU A 381 -4.70 -27.75 12.64
CA GLU A 381 -5.71 -28.63 12.08
C GLU A 381 -6.50 -27.94 10.96
N PRO A 382 -7.07 -28.70 10.01
CA PRO A 382 -8.01 -28.17 9.03
C PRO A 382 -9.22 -27.53 9.72
N LEU A 383 -9.64 -26.36 9.24
CA LEU A 383 -10.77 -25.62 9.81
C LEU A 383 -11.63 -25.02 8.69
N ASN A 384 -12.93 -25.35 8.69
CA ASN A 384 -13.90 -24.71 7.80
C ASN A 384 -14.35 -23.35 8.39
N LEU A 385 -13.50 -22.35 8.20
CA LEU A 385 -13.73 -20.99 8.67
C LEU A 385 -14.86 -20.29 7.89
N TYR A 386 -15.05 -20.64 6.61
CA TYR A 386 -16.10 -20.09 5.74
C TYR A 386 -17.50 -20.38 6.31
N GLU A 387 -17.80 -21.65 6.54
CA GLU A 387 -19.15 -22.07 6.98
C GLU A 387 -19.49 -21.50 8.36
N SER A 388 -18.50 -21.50 9.27
CA SER A 388 -18.65 -20.95 10.62
C SER A 388 -18.98 -19.44 10.59
N LEU A 389 -18.25 -18.65 9.79
CA LEU A 389 -18.49 -17.22 9.65
C LEU A 389 -19.80 -16.92 8.91
N ARG A 390 -20.07 -17.65 7.82
CA ARG A 390 -21.31 -17.50 7.04
C ARG A 390 -22.53 -17.71 7.94
N ASN A 391 -22.57 -18.80 8.69
CA ASN A 391 -23.68 -19.12 9.59
C ASN A 391 -23.89 -18.03 10.66
N TYR A 392 -22.81 -17.50 11.21
CA TYR A 392 -22.90 -16.37 12.14
C TYR A 392 -23.48 -15.11 11.49
N PHE A 393 -23.07 -14.77 10.26
CA PHE A 393 -23.63 -13.60 9.57
C PHE A 393 -25.12 -13.77 9.27
N VAL A 394 -25.55 -14.98 8.89
CA VAL A 394 -26.97 -15.30 8.68
C VAL A 394 -27.76 -15.15 9.98
N LEU A 395 -27.27 -15.71 11.08
CA LEU A 395 -27.96 -15.73 12.38
C LEU A 395 -27.99 -14.36 13.06
N LYS A 396 -26.88 -13.62 13.04
CA LYS A 396 -26.76 -12.35 13.75
C LYS A 396 -27.31 -11.17 12.95
N TYR A 397 -27.24 -11.23 11.62
CA TYR A 397 -27.64 -10.13 10.74
C TYR A 397 -28.76 -10.56 9.79
N SER A 398 -28.44 -11.20 8.67
CA SER A 398 -29.41 -11.78 7.72
C SER A 398 -28.72 -12.57 6.61
N GLU A 399 -29.49 -13.38 5.88
CA GLU A 399 -29.03 -14.06 4.66
C GLU A 399 -28.52 -13.07 3.60
N SER A 400 -29.16 -11.91 3.47
CA SER A 400 -28.74 -10.87 2.52
C SER A 400 -27.35 -10.30 2.85
N VAL A 401 -27.05 -10.14 4.14
CA VAL A 401 -25.72 -9.68 4.61
C VAL A 401 -24.67 -10.74 4.37
N ALA A 402 -24.97 -12.01 4.69
CA ALA A 402 -24.05 -13.12 4.46
C ALA A 402 -23.65 -13.24 2.99
N LYS A 403 -24.62 -13.13 2.06
CA LYS A 403 -24.37 -13.13 0.61
C LYS A 403 -23.45 -12.00 0.15
N ARG A 404 -23.56 -10.80 0.74
CA ARG A 404 -22.72 -9.65 0.37
C ARG A 404 -21.25 -9.82 0.75
N VAL A 405 -20.93 -10.67 1.72
CA VAL A 405 -19.55 -10.91 2.19
C VAL A 405 -19.06 -12.32 1.82
N GLU A 406 -19.79 -13.06 1.00
CA GLU A 406 -19.52 -14.46 0.67
C GLU A 406 -18.15 -14.65 0.00
N GLY A 407 -17.86 -13.88 -1.05
CA GLY A 407 -16.55 -13.91 -1.72
C GLY A 407 -15.36 -13.66 -0.77
N PRO A 408 -15.35 -12.58 0.04
CA PRO A 408 -14.34 -12.38 1.08
C PRO A 408 -14.14 -13.56 2.04
N LEU A 409 -15.22 -14.24 2.45
CA LEU A 409 -15.15 -15.42 3.32
C LEU A 409 -14.55 -16.64 2.59
N GLU A 410 -14.88 -16.84 1.31
CA GLU A 410 -14.30 -17.89 0.48
C GLU A 410 -12.80 -17.66 0.27
N MET A 411 -12.39 -16.42 -0.03
CA MET A 411 -10.99 -16.02 -0.17
C MET A 411 -10.21 -16.30 1.12
N LEU A 412 -10.77 -15.92 2.27
CA LEU A 412 -10.16 -16.21 3.59
C LEU A 412 -9.95 -17.71 3.79
N HIS A 413 -10.94 -18.54 3.44
CA HIS A 413 -10.82 -19.99 3.53
C HIS A 413 -9.76 -20.56 2.57
N LYS A 414 -9.74 -20.10 1.31
CA LYS A 414 -8.71 -20.47 0.31
C LYS A 414 -7.31 -20.14 0.83
N LEU A 415 -7.09 -18.91 1.32
CA LEU A 415 -5.81 -18.47 1.88
C LEU A 415 -5.37 -19.32 3.09
N ARG A 416 -6.32 -19.67 3.97
CA ARG A 416 -6.04 -20.55 5.11
C ARG A 416 -5.53 -21.93 4.67
N ASN A 417 -6.12 -22.51 3.64
CA ASN A 417 -5.72 -23.82 3.13
C ASN A 417 -4.34 -23.73 2.46
N GLN A 418 -4.10 -22.67 1.67
CA GLN A 418 -2.84 -22.48 0.96
C GLN A 418 -1.65 -22.23 1.91
N MET A 419 -1.83 -21.48 3.00
CA MET A 419 -0.72 -21.24 3.94
C MET A 419 -0.22 -22.51 4.66
N LEU A 420 -1.04 -23.57 4.71
CA LEU A 420 -0.70 -24.84 5.36
C LEU A 420 0.03 -25.82 4.43
N ARG A 421 0.14 -25.52 3.14
CA ARG A 421 0.83 -26.35 2.15
C ARG A 421 2.35 -26.30 2.34
N ASP A 422 2.95 -27.48 2.38
CA ASP A 422 4.42 -27.63 2.52
C ASP A 422 5.16 -27.66 1.17
N ASP A 423 4.44 -27.83 0.05
CA ASP A 423 4.99 -27.91 -1.30
C ASP A 423 5.23 -26.53 -1.97
N LEU A 424 4.68 -25.46 -1.40
CA LEU A 424 4.88 -24.10 -1.88
C LEU A 424 6.28 -23.56 -1.51
N SER A 425 6.84 -22.71 -2.37
CA SER A 425 8.11 -22.02 -2.11
C SER A 425 8.02 -21.14 -0.85
N LEU A 426 9.15 -20.93 -0.15
CA LEU A 426 9.18 -20.08 1.06
C LEU A 426 8.62 -18.66 0.81
N PRO A 427 8.99 -17.96 -0.28
CA PRO A 427 8.41 -16.65 -0.59
C PRO A 427 6.90 -16.69 -0.79
N LEU A 428 6.38 -17.70 -1.49
CA LEU A 428 4.94 -17.81 -1.76
C LEU A 428 4.14 -18.10 -0.49
N ARG A 429 4.65 -18.99 0.39
CA ARG A 429 4.04 -19.27 1.70
C ARG A 429 4.00 -18.02 2.58
N ARG A 430 5.09 -17.24 2.59
CA ARG A 430 5.17 -15.95 3.31
C ARG A 430 4.09 -15.01 2.79
N ASP A 431 4.02 -14.82 1.48
CA ASP A 431 3.05 -13.98 0.79
C ASP A 431 1.59 -14.38 1.10
N CYS A 432 1.29 -15.68 1.14
CA CYS A 432 -0.02 -16.21 1.55
C CYS A 432 -0.35 -15.89 3.01
N LEU A 433 0.61 -16.06 3.93
CA LEU A 433 0.42 -15.76 5.35
C LEU A 433 0.18 -14.27 5.60
N ILE A 434 0.87 -13.36 4.88
CA ILE A 434 0.65 -11.91 4.98
C ILE A 434 -0.80 -11.57 4.59
N ARG A 435 -1.27 -12.11 3.46
CA ARG A 435 -2.65 -11.89 2.97
C ARG A 435 -3.69 -12.51 3.91
N TYR A 436 -3.42 -13.70 4.43
CA TYR A 436 -4.30 -14.34 5.40
C TYR A 436 -4.37 -13.54 6.72
N PHE A 437 -3.24 -13.06 7.23
CA PHE A 437 -3.18 -12.19 8.42
C PHE A 437 -3.99 -10.91 8.24
N LYS A 438 -3.91 -10.27 7.05
CA LYS A 438 -4.76 -9.12 6.68
C LYS A 438 -6.25 -9.47 6.79
N CYS A 439 -6.65 -10.63 6.26
CA CYS A 439 -8.04 -11.10 6.35
C CYS A 439 -8.46 -11.41 7.80
N LEU A 440 -7.56 -11.91 8.66
CA LEU A 440 -7.83 -12.10 10.08
C LEU A 440 -8.04 -10.77 10.82
N CYS A 441 -7.29 -9.72 10.50
CA CYS A 441 -7.54 -8.37 11.01
C CYS A 441 -8.91 -7.84 10.58
N MET A 442 -9.31 -8.09 9.33
CA MET A 442 -10.61 -7.68 8.78
C MET A 442 -11.78 -8.27 9.57
N ILE A 443 -11.73 -9.57 9.92
CA ILE A 443 -12.84 -10.26 10.60
C ILE A 443 -12.77 -10.20 12.14
N GLU A 444 -11.66 -9.74 12.72
CA GLU A 444 -11.46 -9.65 14.17
C GLU A 444 -12.61 -8.96 14.93
N PRO A 445 -13.21 -7.84 14.46
CA PRO A 445 -14.28 -7.17 15.18
C PRO A 445 -15.53 -8.02 15.44
N PHE A 446 -15.68 -9.16 14.74
CA PHE A 446 -16.80 -10.08 14.92
C PHE A 446 -16.56 -11.14 16.00
N PHE A 447 -15.35 -11.20 16.58
CA PHE A 447 -14.98 -12.13 17.64
C PHE A 447 -15.11 -11.48 19.03
N PRO A 448 -15.50 -12.26 20.06
CA PRO A 448 -15.94 -13.65 19.99
C PRO A 448 -17.35 -13.80 19.39
N MET A 449 -17.58 -14.88 18.65
CA MET A 449 -18.81 -15.14 17.89
C MET A 449 -19.91 -15.73 18.79
N ASN A 450 -20.28 -15.01 19.85
CA ASN A 450 -21.16 -15.50 20.93
C ASN A 450 -22.57 -15.95 20.47
N ALA A 451 -23.02 -15.49 19.30
CA ALA A 451 -24.32 -15.86 18.72
C ALA A 451 -24.24 -17.11 17.81
N SER A 452 -23.05 -17.66 17.55
CA SER A 452 -22.90 -18.85 16.71
C SER A 452 -23.11 -20.13 17.52
N PRO A 453 -23.92 -21.10 17.04
CA PRO A 453 -24.07 -22.40 17.70
C PRO A 453 -22.79 -23.24 17.62
N ASN A 454 -22.00 -23.05 16.55
CA ASN A 454 -20.74 -23.76 16.30
C ASN A 454 -19.66 -22.71 15.95
N PRO A 455 -19.12 -22.00 16.95
CA PRO A 455 -18.05 -21.03 16.70
C PRO A 455 -16.75 -21.75 16.27
N PRO A 456 -15.93 -21.15 15.40
CA PRO A 456 -14.72 -21.78 14.90
C PRO A 456 -13.70 -21.95 16.05
N VAL A 457 -13.15 -23.15 16.18
CA VAL A 457 -12.09 -23.46 17.15
C VAL A 457 -10.76 -23.54 16.42
N PHE A 458 -9.82 -22.70 16.79
CA PHE A 458 -8.48 -22.69 16.22
C PHE A 458 -7.60 -23.63 17.01
N VAL A 459 -7.06 -24.66 16.34
CA VAL A 459 -6.14 -25.64 16.93
C VAL A 459 -4.75 -25.44 16.33
N TRP A 460 -3.76 -25.22 17.19
CA TRP A 460 -2.37 -25.04 16.80
C TRP A 460 -1.45 -25.86 17.70
N TYR A 461 -0.55 -26.61 17.06
CA TYR A 461 0.46 -27.40 17.76
C TYR A 461 1.66 -26.53 18.12
N ASN A 462 2.27 -26.81 19.27
CA ASN A 462 3.52 -26.21 19.71
C ASN A 462 4.63 -26.52 18.70
N ALA A 463 5.35 -25.49 18.26
CA ALA A 463 6.38 -25.62 17.23
C ALA A 463 7.51 -26.57 17.65
N ILE A 464 7.88 -26.55 18.93
CA ILE A 464 9.03 -27.28 19.49
C ILE A 464 8.62 -28.69 19.96
N ASN A 465 7.43 -28.79 20.54
CA ASN A 465 6.87 -30.06 21.02
C ASN A 465 5.50 -30.33 20.38
N PRO A 466 5.46 -30.93 19.18
CA PRO A 466 4.22 -31.15 18.43
C PRO A 466 3.17 -32.02 19.14
N GLN A 467 3.53 -32.69 20.25
CA GLN A 467 2.57 -33.45 21.08
C GLN A 467 1.70 -32.55 21.97
N GLN A 468 2.01 -31.26 22.06
CA GLN A 468 1.22 -30.27 22.80
C GLN A 468 0.51 -29.33 21.82
N ASP A 469 -0.76 -29.05 22.07
CA ASP A 469 -1.57 -28.12 21.30
C ASP A 469 -2.28 -27.09 22.18
N SER A 470 -2.78 -26.04 21.53
CA SER A 470 -3.76 -25.13 22.09
C SER A 470 -4.96 -25.05 21.16
N SER A 471 -6.15 -25.19 21.74
CA SER A 471 -7.44 -25.24 21.04
C SER A 471 -8.38 -24.21 21.64
N GLN A 472 -8.70 -23.15 20.89
CA GLN A 472 -9.48 -22.02 21.40
C GLN A 472 -10.39 -21.40 20.34
N HIS A 473 -11.60 -20.99 20.74
CA HIS A 473 -12.40 -20.01 19.98
C HIS A 473 -11.87 -18.59 20.22
N ASN A 474 -10.66 -18.31 19.73
CA ASN A 474 -10.01 -17.03 19.91
C ASN A 474 -9.17 -16.68 18.68
N ILE A 475 -9.60 -15.68 17.91
CA ILE A 475 -8.89 -15.24 16.71
C ILE A 475 -7.44 -14.78 17.01
N HIS A 476 -7.15 -14.32 18.22
CA HIS A 476 -5.80 -13.94 18.61
C HIS A 476 -4.83 -15.12 18.67
N LEU A 477 -5.32 -16.35 18.93
CA LEU A 477 -4.50 -17.56 18.84
C LEU A 477 -4.07 -17.84 17.39
N GLU A 478 -5.01 -17.74 16.45
CA GLU A 478 -4.76 -17.88 15.02
C GLU A 478 -3.76 -16.81 14.55
N LYS A 479 -4.00 -15.54 14.91
CA LYS A 479 -3.12 -14.42 14.55
C LYS A 479 -1.72 -14.57 15.11
N ALA A 480 -1.58 -14.94 16.39
CA ALA A 480 -0.27 -15.17 17.00
C ALA A 480 0.49 -16.32 16.31
N SER A 481 -0.21 -17.40 15.95
CA SER A 481 0.41 -18.54 15.27
C SER A 481 0.81 -18.22 13.82
N VAL A 482 0.00 -17.43 13.11
CA VAL A 482 0.32 -16.92 11.77
C VAL A 482 1.53 -15.98 11.82
N LEU A 483 1.58 -15.06 12.79
CA LEU A 483 2.73 -14.18 13.01
C LEU A 483 4.00 -14.98 13.32
N PHE A 484 3.89 -16.02 14.17
CA PHE A 484 5.02 -16.91 14.44
C PHE A 484 5.56 -17.58 13.17
N ASN A 485 4.68 -18.12 12.33
CA ASN A 485 5.08 -18.72 11.06
C ASN A 485 5.66 -17.70 10.07
N LEU A 486 5.17 -16.45 10.05
CA LEU A 486 5.78 -15.37 9.26
C LEU A 486 7.22 -15.10 9.69
N VAL A 487 7.48 -15.01 11.00
CA VAL A 487 8.82 -14.83 11.56
C VAL A 487 9.74 -15.98 11.17
N ALA A 488 9.27 -17.21 11.30
CA ALA A 488 10.02 -18.41 10.93
C ALA A 488 10.36 -18.42 9.43
N LEU A 489 9.37 -18.18 8.55
CA LEU A 489 9.59 -18.15 7.10
C LEU A 489 10.56 -17.04 6.67
N CYS A 490 10.42 -15.83 7.20
CA CYS A 490 11.33 -14.73 6.89
C CYS A 490 12.78 -15.07 7.33
N THR A 491 12.92 -15.70 8.49
CA THR A 491 14.23 -16.19 8.94
C THR A 491 14.76 -17.30 8.03
N HIS A 492 13.93 -18.25 7.60
CA HIS A 492 14.33 -19.31 6.67
C HIS A 492 14.75 -18.76 5.30
N ILE A 493 14.03 -17.75 4.78
CA ILE A 493 14.39 -17.04 3.55
C ILE A 493 15.78 -16.40 3.70
N ALA A 494 16.03 -15.68 4.80
CA ALA A 494 17.34 -15.07 5.06
C ALA A 494 18.48 -16.11 5.08
N LEU A 495 18.25 -17.25 5.73
CA LEU A 495 19.23 -18.34 5.82
C LEU A 495 19.45 -19.06 4.47
N SER A 496 18.50 -18.97 3.53
CA SER A 496 18.60 -19.57 2.19
C SER A 496 19.34 -18.69 1.16
N CYS A 497 19.65 -17.44 1.51
CA CYS A 497 20.28 -16.49 0.60
C CYS A 497 21.77 -16.80 0.35
N ASP A 498 22.26 -16.51 -0.85
CA ASP A 498 23.68 -16.62 -1.19
C ASP A 498 24.49 -15.42 -0.63
N LEU A 499 25.03 -15.60 0.57
CA LEU A 499 25.82 -14.59 1.29
C LEU A 499 27.19 -14.30 0.65
N THR A 500 27.56 -14.98 -0.44
CA THR A 500 28.79 -14.64 -1.19
C THR A 500 28.56 -13.46 -2.14
N THR A 501 27.31 -13.09 -2.39
CA THR A 501 26.92 -11.98 -3.26
C THR A 501 26.42 -10.80 -2.44
N ILE A 502 26.71 -9.56 -2.89
CA ILE A 502 26.15 -8.32 -2.29
C ILE A 502 24.61 -8.40 -2.26
N GLN A 503 24.05 -8.95 -3.33
CA GLN A 503 22.62 -9.16 -3.50
C GLN A 503 22.01 -10.08 -2.44
N GLY A 504 22.59 -11.27 -2.26
CA GLY A 504 22.12 -12.25 -1.28
C GLY A 504 22.31 -11.75 0.15
N CYS A 505 23.39 -11.03 0.45
CA CYS A 505 23.56 -10.36 1.75
C CYS A 505 22.44 -9.35 2.04
N ARG A 506 22.10 -8.48 1.08
CA ARG A 506 21.03 -7.48 1.25
C ARG A 506 19.66 -8.12 1.39
N LEU A 507 19.35 -9.11 0.55
CA LEU A 507 18.11 -9.91 0.65
C LEU A 507 17.97 -10.54 2.03
N ALA A 508 19.04 -11.11 2.55
CA ALA A 508 19.00 -11.75 3.84
C ALA A 508 18.82 -10.75 4.98
N MET A 509 19.47 -9.58 4.92
CA MET A 509 19.27 -8.50 5.90
C MET A 509 17.83 -8.00 5.91
N GLU A 510 17.25 -7.84 4.73
CA GLU A 510 15.87 -7.44 4.60
C GLU A 510 14.90 -8.50 5.12
N ALA A 511 15.11 -9.78 4.81
CA ALA A 511 14.27 -10.84 5.34
C ALA A 511 14.36 -10.95 6.87
N LEU A 512 15.53 -10.71 7.47
CA LEU A 512 15.67 -10.63 8.94
C LEU A 512 14.98 -9.39 9.53
N ASN A 513 15.03 -8.23 8.87
CA ASN A 513 14.27 -7.05 9.28
C ASN A 513 12.76 -7.32 9.23
N GLU A 514 12.30 -8.05 8.20
CA GLU A 514 10.90 -8.45 8.08
C GLU A 514 10.50 -9.35 9.23
N ALA A 515 11.34 -10.33 9.56
CA ALA A 515 11.14 -11.20 10.72
C ALA A 515 11.01 -10.37 12.01
N LEU A 516 11.88 -9.37 12.24
CA LEU A 516 11.80 -8.50 13.41
C LEU A 516 10.50 -7.66 13.44
N ASN A 517 10.05 -7.17 12.28
CA ASN A 517 8.80 -6.44 12.14
C ASN A 517 7.60 -7.33 12.51
N TRP A 518 7.60 -8.59 12.07
CA TRP A 518 6.55 -9.56 12.39
C TRP A 518 6.60 -10.10 13.83
N VAL A 519 7.78 -10.12 14.47
CA VAL A 519 7.91 -10.45 15.91
C VAL A 519 7.30 -9.35 16.77
N SER A 520 7.35 -8.07 16.36
CA SER A 520 6.88 -6.95 17.17
C SER A 520 5.40 -7.04 17.63
N PRO A 521 4.41 -7.33 16.76
CA PRO A 521 3.02 -7.47 17.17
C PRO A 521 2.70 -8.80 17.87
N LEU A 522 3.57 -9.81 17.78
CA LEU A 522 3.32 -11.17 18.24
C LEU A 522 3.01 -11.26 19.75
N PRO A 523 3.76 -10.61 20.67
CA PRO A 523 3.42 -10.60 22.10
C PRO A 523 2.04 -9.99 22.40
N GLY A 524 1.64 -8.96 21.64
CA GLY A 524 0.35 -8.29 21.81
C GLY A 524 -0.84 -9.19 21.48
N GLU A 525 -0.70 -10.03 20.45
CA GLU A 525 -1.70 -11.05 20.11
C GLU A 525 -1.66 -12.25 21.05
N SER A 526 -0.45 -12.71 21.38
CA SER A 526 -0.26 -13.83 22.31
C SER A 526 -0.85 -13.55 23.69
N LYS A 527 -0.68 -12.34 24.25
CA LYS A 527 -1.28 -11.96 25.55
C LYS A 527 -2.81 -12.02 25.58
N LYS A 528 -3.47 -11.96 24.41
CA LYS A 528 -4.93 -12.04 24.28
C LYS A 528 -5.44 -13.47 24.11
N ALA A 529 -4.54 -14.47 24.05
CA ALA A 529 -4.87 -15.88 23.87
C ALA A 529 -4.08 -16.78 24.83
N SER A 530 -4.59 -17.98 25.11
CA SER A 530 -3.88 -18.97 25.94
C SER A 530 -3.02 -19.91 25.08
N GLY A 531 -2.03 -19.36 24.39
CA GLY A 531 -1.16 -20.11 23.47
C GLY A 531 -0.23 -21.11 24.16
N THR A 532 0.39 -21.98 23.36
CA THR A 532 1.48 -22.88 23.80
C THR A 532 2.75 -22.08 24.16
N ILE A 533 3.72 -22.70 24.86
CA ILE A 533 4.90 -22.00 25.42
C ILE A 533 5.77 -21.28 24.38
N ASP A 534 5.77 -21.74 23.13
CA ASP A 534 6.42 -21.13 21.97
C ASP A 534 5.79 -19.78 21.54
N LEU A 535 4.61 -19.43 22.05
CA LEU A 535 4.01 -18.11 21.89
C LEU A 535 4.24 -17.20 23.11
N SER A 536 4.91 -17.68 24.17
CA SER A 536 5.11 -16.89 25.39
C SER A 536 5.99 -15.66 25.16
N GLU A 537 5.83 -14.64 26.00
CA GLU A 537 6.66 -13.42 25.96
C GLU A 537 8.16 -13.73 26.14
N GLN A 538 8.49 -14.73 26.96
CA GLN A 538 9.88 -15.18 27.14
C GLN A 538 10.45 -15.80 25.87
N TYR A 539 9.69 -16.67 25.19
CA TYR A 539 10.16 -17.32 23.97
C TYR A 539 10.24 -16.36 22.79
N THR A 540 9.24 -15.49 22.62
CA THR A 540 9.23 -14.45 21.57
C THR A 540 10.38 -13.44 21.76
N SER A 541 10.70 -13.07 22.99
CA SER A 541 11.89 -12.25 23.30
C SER A 541 13.19 -12.98 22.96
N LYS A 542 13.29 -14.28 23.26
CA LYS A 542 14.43 -15.11 22.87
C LYS A 542 14.61 -15.14 21.35
N ILE A 543 13.54 -15.40 20.59
CA ILE A 543 13.55 -15.37 19.12
C ILE A 543 14.06 -14.02 18.61
N LYS A 544 13.50 -12.92 19.14
CA LYS A 544 13.92 -11.56 18.76
C LYS A 544 15.43 -11.36 18.91
N ASN A 545 15.97 -11.76 20.06
CA ASN A 545 17.41 -11.61 20.35
C ASN A 545 18.27 -12.47 19.42
N GLU A 546 17.84 -13.67 19.06
CA GLU A 546 18.54 -14.54 18.11
C GLU A 546 18.53 -13.96 16.69
N ILE A 547 17.40 -13.41 16.23
CA ILE A 547 17.31 -12.73 14.92
C ILE A 547 18.21 -11.49 14.89
N VAL A 548 18.25 -10.70 15.97
CA VAL A 548 19.20 -9.58 16.11
C VAL A 548 20.65 -10.08 16.07
N GLY A 549 20.95 -11.18 16.78
CA GLY A 549 22.27 -11.81 16.77
C GLY A 549 22.68 -12.30 15.39
N LEU A 550 21.75 -12.87 14.62
CA LEU A 550 21.96 -13.26 13.22
C LEU A 550 22.31 -12.06 12.34
N LYS A 551 21.58 -10.96 12.49
CA LYS A 551 21.82 -9.73 11.73
C LYS A 551 23.25 -9.20 11.94
N HIS A 552 23.80 -9.33 13.14
CA HIS A 552 25.20 -8.96 13.43
C HIS A 552 26.24 -9.95 12.86
N LYS A 553 25.87 -11.21 12.65
CA LYS A 553 26.78 -12.24 12.12
C LYS A 553 26.89 -12.21 10.60
N PHE A 554 25.90 -11.66 9.92
CA PHE A 554 25.90 -11.59 8.47
C PHE A 554 26.82 -10.45 8.01
N PRO A 555 27.51 -10.62 6.87
CA PRO A 555 28.32 -9.55 6.32
C PRO A 555 27.44 -8.32 6.13
N HIS A 556 27.78 -7.21 6.79
CA HIS A 556 27.23 -5.94 6.37
C HIS A 556 27.76 -5.69 4.95
N PRO A 557 26.94 -5.22 4.00
CA PRO A 557 27.46 -4.73 2.74
C PRO A 557 28.51 -3.67 3.07
N GLN A 558 29.79 -4.02 2.97
CA GLN A 558 30.85 -3.03 3.04
C GLN A 558 30.69 -2.18 1.80
N SER A 559 30.17 -0.97 1.94
CA SER A 559 30.73 0.13 1.16
C SER A 559 32.18 0.21 1.60
N ASP A 560 33.13 -0.01 0.71
CA ASP A 560 34.56 0.20 0.95
C ASP A 560 34.79 1.66 1.38
N VAL A 561 34.58 1.96 2.65
CA VAL A 561 34.80 3.25 3.27
C VAL A 561 35.45 2.99 4.62
N SER A 562 36.73 2.62 4.58
CA SER A 562 37.58 2.73 5.78
C SER A 562 39.02 3.01 5.39
N SER A 563 39.30 4.28 5.06
CA SER A 563 40.49 4.99 5.57
C SER A 563 40.52 6.45 5.08
N LEU A 564 40.02 7.38 5.90
CA LEU A 564 40.59 8.72 6.22
C LEU A 564 39.53 9.66 6.85
N PRO A 565 39.95 10.67 7.65
CA PRO A 565 39.14 11.25 8.72
C PRO A 565 38.29 12.46 8.30
N GLU A 566 37.17 12.59 9.01
CA GLU A 566 36.33 13.79 9.27
C GLU A 566 36.47 14.99 8.32
N TYR A 567 35.55 15.15 7.37
CA TYR A 567 34.96 16.42 6.91
C TYR A 567 33.61 16.16 6.19
N PRO A 568 32.66 17.12 6.11
CA PRO A 568 31.32 16.92 5.59
C PRO A 568 31.25 17.22 4.08
N ALA A 569 30.82 16.26 3.26
CA ALA A 569 30.54 16.43 1.82
C ALA A 569 29.67 15.24 1.35
N SER A 570 28.51 15.42 0.72
CA SER A 570 28.33 15.62 -0.73
C SER A 570 29.37 14.89 -1.59
N THR A 571 29.03 13.72 -2.11
CA THR A 571 29.48 13.21 -3.42
C THR A 571 28.63 11.99 -3.78
N ASN A 572 27.95 12.06 -4.93
CA ASN A 572 27.45 10.88 -5.62
C ASN A 572 28.67 10.06 -6.04
N ASP A 573 28.80 8.84 -5.53
CA ASP A 573 29.84 7.91 -5.98
C ASP A 573 29.48 7.41 -7.39
N PRO A 574 30.29 7.70 -8.43
CA PRO A 574 30.02 7.26 -9.81
C PRO A 574 30.27 5.76 -10.03
N SER A 575 30.72 5.01 -9.02
CA SER A 575 31.17 3.62 -9.15
C SER A 575 30.12 2.53 -8.88
N SER A 576 28.87 2.89 -8.56
CA SER A 576 27.80 1.90 -8.26
C SER A 576 27.12 1.36 -9.52
N ASP A 577 26.88 0.05 -9.57
CA ASP A 577 26.11 -0.67 -10.60
C ASP A 577 24.76 0.03 -10.91
N VAL A 578 24.42 0.19 -12.20
CA VAL A 578 23.21 0.93 -12.61
C VAL A 578 21.93 0.27 -12.11
N THR A 579 21.90 -1.07 -12.07
CA THR A 579 20.76 -1.82 -11.56
C THR A 579 20.57 -1.51 -10.08
N GLU A 580 21.65 -1.48 -9.29
CA GLU A 580 21.61 -1.07 -7.90
C GLU A 580 21.09 0.37 -7.69
N GLN A 581 21.51 1.33 -8.51
CA GLN A 581 20.97 2.69 -8.44
C GLN A 581 19.47 2.75 -8.72
N PHE A 582 19.01 1.99 -9.73
CA PHE A 582 17.59 1.92 -10.08
C PHE A 582 16.78 1.30 -8.95
N LEU A 583 17.26 0.19 -8.36
CA LEU A 583 16.61 -0.44 -7.21
C LEU A 583 16.53 0.53 -6.03
N LEU A 584 17.59 1.29 -5.74
CA LEU A 584 17.59 2.29 -4.68
C LEU A 584 16.55 3.41 -4.94
N GLY A 585 16.45 3.89 -6.18
CA GLY A 585 15.44 4.86 -6.59
C GLY A 585 14.01 4.32 -6.43
N TYR A 586 13.77 3.07 -6.81
CA TYR A 586 12.49 2.38 -6.58
C TYR A 586 12.17 2.28 -5.08
N CYS A 587 13.15 1.90 -4.26
CA CYS A 587 13.01 1.80 -2.82
C CYS A 587 12.59 3.13 -2.20
N LYS A 588 13.30 4.22 -2.52
CA LYS A 588 12.95 5.57 -2.06
C LYS A 588 11.52 5.94 -2.43
N ALA A 589 11.11 5.67 -3.68
CA ALA A 589 9.76 5.95 -4.14
C ALA A 589 8.69 5.15 -3.41
N HIS A 590 8.94 3.85 -3.19
CA HIS A 590 8.02 2.98 -2.49
C HIS A 590 7.82 3.43 -1.04
N SER A 591 8.91 3.71 -0.32
CA SER A 591 8.85 4.21 1.07
C SER A 591 8.04 5.49 1.15
N LEU A 592 8.31 6.44 0.25
CA LEU A 592 7.61 7.71 0.21
C LEU A 592 6.11 7.53 -0.08
N LEU A 593 5.77 6.69 -1.07
CA LEU A 593 4.37 6.41 -1.40
C LEU A 593 3.64 5.69 -0.27
N GLN A 594 4.31 4.83 0.48
CA GLN A 594 3.73 4.14 1.63
C GLN A 594 3.39 5.11 2.77
N GLU A 595 4.30 6.02 3.12
CA GLU A 595 4.04 7.10 4.10
C GLU A 595 2.85 7.98 3.67
N VAL A 596 2.70 8.21 2.37
CA VAL A 596 1.54 8.95 1.84
C VAL A 596 0.25 8.14 1.95
N CYS A 597 0.34 6.84 1.68
CA CYS A 597 -0.77 5.91 1.59
C CYS A 597 -1.11 5.23 2.92
N GLU A 598 -0.68 5.77 4.07
CA GLU A 598 -0.93 5.24 5.42
C GLU A 598 -2.40 4.94 5.76
N ALA A 599 -3.34 5.49 4.97
CA ALA A 599 -4.71 5.02 4.92
C ALA A 599 -4.76 3.58 4.36
N ALA A 600 -4.71 2.60 5.27
CA ALA A 600 -4.77 1.16 4.98
C ALA A 600 -5.94 0.71 4.09
N CYS A 601 -6.96 1.56 3.93
CA CYS A 601 -8.08 1.33 3.02
C CYS A 601 -7.68 1.44 1.53
N LEU A 602 -6.49 1.94 1.19
CA LEU A 602 -5.93 1.88 -0.17
C LEU A 602 -5.49 0.46 -0.57
N ASP A 603 -5.15 -0.41 0.38
CA ASP A 603 -4.89 -1.82 0.06
C ASP A 603 -6.10 -2.41 -0.66
N LEU A 604 -7.33 -2.09 -0.24
CA LEU A 604 -8.58 -2.54 -0.89
C LEU A 604 -8.71 -2.13 -2.36
N LEU A 605 -7.99 -1.11 -2.78
CA LEU A 605 -7.96 -0.61 -4.16
C LEU A 605 -6.75 -1.12 -4.93
N SER A 606 -5.84 -1.85 -4.28
CA SER A 606 -4.65 -2.45 -4.90
C SER A 606 -5.00 -3.72 -5.68
N ALA A 607 -4.30 -3.94 -6.79
CA ALA A 607 -4.41 -5.17 -7.57
C ALA A 607 -4.09 -6.44 -6.77
N VAL A 608 -3.34 -6.33 -5.67
CA VAL A 608 -2.86 -7.47 -4.85
C VAL A 608 -3.62 -7.68 -3.55
N SER A 609 -4.62 -6.85 -3.23
CA SER A 609 -5.44 -7.05 -2.03
C SER A 609 -6.33 -8.28 -2.16
N PRO A 610 -6.57 -9.02 -1.06
CA PRO A 610 -7.47 -10.17 -1.09
C PRO A 610 -8.92 -9.79 -1.41
N VAL A 611 -9.30 -8.55 -1.14
CA VAL A 611 -10.66 -8.03 -1.32
C VAL A 611 -10.66 -6.68 -2.05
N LYS A 612 -11.73 -6.40 -2.81
CA LYS A 612 -11.95 -5.15 -3.56
C LYS A 612 -13.37 -4.63 -3.31
N ILE A 613 -13.61 -3.37 -3.64
CA ILE A 613 -14.95 -2.77 -3.59
C ILE A 613 -15.54 -2.74 -4.99
N LYS A 614 -16.73 -3.32 -5.15
CA LYS A 614 -17.49 -3.32 -6.41
C LYS A 614 -18.95 -3.07 -6.11
N ASP A 615 -19.53 -2.05 -6.75
CA ASP A 615 -20.94 -1.67 -6.59
C ASP A 615 -21.36 -1.46 -5.12
N GLY A 616 -20.49 -0.83 -4.32
CA GLY A 616 -20.73 -0.60 -2.90
C GLY A 616 -20.60 -1.83 -2.00
N ASN A 617 -20.16 -2.98 -2.54
CA ASN A 617 -19.97 -4.22 -1.79
C ASN A 617 -18.50 -4.65 -1.75
N LEU A 618 -18.11 -5.35 -0.68
CA LEU A 618 -16.79 -5.95 -0.55
C LEU A 618 -16.79 -7.32 -1.25
N VAL A 619 -15.99 -7.48 -2.30
CA VAL A 619 -15.89 -8.71 -3.10
C VAL A 619 -14.48 -9.28 -3.05
N ALA A 620 -14.33 -10.58 -3.34
CA ALA A 620 -13.02 -11.18 -3.51
C ALA A 620 -12.31 -10.58 -4.75
N ASN A 621 -10.97 -10.51 -4.69
CA ASN A 621 -10.20 -10.03 -5.83
C ASN A 621 -9.97 -11.16 -6.84
N ALA A 622 -10.66 -11.09 -7.98
CA ALA A 622 -10.60 -12.08 -9.05
C ALA A 622 -9.18 -12.39 -9.56
N THR A 623 -8.28 -11.40 -9.59
CA THR A 623 -6.88 -11.61 -10.01
C THR A 623 -6.16 -12.54 -9.04
N LEU A 624 -6.41 -12.39 -7.73
CA LEU A 624 -5.85 -13.26 -6.71
C LEU A 624 -6.54 -14.62 -6.72
N GLU A 625 -7.85 -14.68 -6.95
CA GLU A 625 -8.57 -15.96 -7.08
C GLU A 625 -8.00 -16.81 -8.20
N ALA A 626 -7.82 -16.23 -9.38
CA ALA A 626 -7.21 -16.90 -10.52
C ALA A 626 -5.76 -17.36 -10.22
N ALA A 627 -4.98 -16.55 -9.49
CA ALA A 627 -3.63 -16.94 -9.08
C ALA A 627 -3.64 -18.15 -8.13
N LEU A 628 -4.53 -18.15 -7.12
CA LEU A 628 -4.68 -19.26 -6.18
C LEU A 628 -5.25 -20.53 -6.85
N GLU A 629 -6.11 -20.38 -7.84
CA GLU A 629 -6.63 -21.49 -8.65
C GLU A 629 -5.54 -22.12 -9.52
N ASN A 630 -4.70 -21.30 -10.16
CA ASN A 630 -3.53 -21.79 -10.89
C ASN A 630 -2.54 -22.56 -9.99
N MET A 631 -2.36 -22.12 -8.73
CA MET A 631 -1.56 -22.83 -7.73
C MET A 631 -2.19 -24.16 -7.27
N SER A 632 -3.50 -24.33 -7.48
CA SER A 632 -4.23 -25.56 -7.13
C SER A 632 -4.29 -26.55 -8.31
N LEU A 633 -4.33 -26.06 -9.55
CA LEU A 633 -4.38 -26.88 -10.76
C LEU A 633 -3.09 -27.67 -11.07
N GLN A 634 -1.95 -27.27 -10.50
CA GLN A 634 -0.69 -28.02 -10.61
C GLN A 634 -0.77 -29.44 -10.00
N GLU A 635 -1.83 -29.78 -9.24
CA GLU A 635 -2.08 -31.13 -8.73
C GLU A 635 -2.49 -32.16 -9.82
N THR A 636 -2.86 -31.73 -11.03
CA THR A 636 -3.53 -32.64 -11.98
C THR A 636 -2.69 -33.13 -13.16
N SER A 637 -1.47 -32.62 -13.39
CA SER A 637 -0.69 -32.99 -14.59
C SER A 637 0.31 -34.14 -14.39
N ASP A 638 0.54 -34.62 -13.17
CA ASP A 638 1.43 -35.77 -12.91
C ASP A 638 0.66 -36.93 -12.26
N GLY A 639 -0.13 -37.64 -13.06
CA GLY A 639 -0.84 -38.84 -12.60
C GLY A 639 -1.67 -39.55 -13.68
N TYR A 640 -1.00 -40.40 -14.47
CA TYR A 640 -1.58 -41.40 -15.38
C TYR A 640 -2.34 -40.90 -16.62
N MET A 641 -1.60 -40.66 -17.70
CA MET A 641 -2.11 -40.84 -19.06
C MET A 641 -2.35 -42.33 -19.34
N TYR A 642 -3.59 -42.81 -19.18
CA TYR A 642 -4.05 -43.94 -19.99
C TYR A 642 -4.54 -43.39 -21.33
N ILE A 643 -3.76 -43.68 -22.38
CA ILE A 643 -4.16 -43.48 -23.77
C ILE A 643 -5.33 -44.43 -24.05
N ALA A 644 -6.56 -43.93 -24.00
CA ALA A 644 -7.68 -44.58 -24.68
C ALA A 644 -7.60 -44.18 -26.17
N GLY A 645 -6.84 -44.96 -26.93
CA GLY A 645 -6.79 -44.87 -28.39
C GLY A 645 -8.17 -45.15 -28.99
N GLY A 646 -8.56 -44.32 -29.95
CA GLY A 646 -9.83 -44.43 -30.63
C GLY A 646 -9.97 -45.72 -31.44
N VAL A 647 -11.19 -46.23 -31.48
CA VAL A 647 -11.73 -46.96 -32.63
C VAL A 647 -13.09 -46.34 -32.92
N THR A 648 -13.13 -45.53 -33.98
CA THR A 648 -14.37 -45.23 -34.68
C THR A 648 -14.60 -46.39 -35.64
N GLU A 649 -15.64 -47.19 -35.40
CA GLU A 649 -16.22 -48.05 -36.42
C GLU A 649 -17.49 -47.39 -36.99
N PRO A 650 -17.77 -47.59 -38.29
CA PRO A 650 -18.75 -46.82 -39.02
C PRO A 650 -20.18 -47.31 -38.77
N THR A 651 -21.11 -46.37 -38.97
CA THR A 651 -22.56 -46.53 -39.04
C THR A 651 -23.02 -47.77 -39.82
N THR A 652 -23.92 -48.55 -39.22
CA THR A 652 -25.00 -49.25 -39.94
C THR A 652 -26.31 -49.14 -39.14
N ASN A 653 -27.31 -48.58 -39.83
CA ASN A 653 -28.75 -48.48 -39.60
C ASN A 653 -29.27 -47.55 -38.50
#